data_AF-A0A523XDV2-F1
#
_entry.id   AF-A0A523XDV2-F1
#
_cell.length_a   1.000
_cell.length_b   1.000
_cell.length_c   1.000
_cell.angle_alpha   90.00
_cell.angle_beta   90.00
_cell.angle_gamma   90.00
#
_symmetry.space_group_name_H-M   'P 1'
#
loop_
_entity.id
_entity.type
_entity.pdbx_description
1 polymer ?
#
loop_
_entity_poly.entity_id
_entity_poly.type
_entity_poly.pdbx_seq_one_letter_code
_entity_poly.pdbx_strand_id
1 'polypeptide(L)'
;MKKIIFVIIILLLFGNLFSLPLWETEDFIRAEYEKRPESVFQEQIPQPGPEWQRWSYIHQFFKTCDFIKGLQVSDSASPDFGGMIEGENAMNVIETDNTQEAIWVWSRYKELTGDTTYDKNIRRAWIYVLSHPAYNEEGTESDYYRVWNCGLALFAEGKYREVTGDSSFIDYADSCIGYMFHHPLPFTGVSGYYERLHPKTTSLAAGMLYQYGKKNNIPECIDTALVYGERVIAWLESNPGINLNDEIWAMSGGTAVWGIARSLFEEDSLRGVEWLYTYIPFMKYLAPQGQWNNSWNIWYANAYNFSGRIMKVHRYRLYHHSLTDSLLVQDRDNDGGVPPTKGDSQNGDHSWISTYMVFMGFEGLMDSIRDFDVGVMKVLSPIEKQIFLPFDTLDVSLLCANYGLMSLNSVPISISSPFNFDSTISLALGAVDTITFHTQWVPPDTGRFSFHAFTQLSNDERISNDTSKADFRVRELRIVSGVVKDRITSSPIEAALFFTIRGDLGQNFFASVETDSLTGEYSVALFDSIFSIEVQPELPYPVTYRDSAIVSPDTTGDFDFLIDPATLLLVNRDKNGNYSVYFSENLDSLTVSYVLWEVKHQNLPPFNKMDEFGTKTIIWFSGDSDSNTISDEEQDSLISFLNDGGNLFLTGQNIAEELSGSVLLNNYVNCDFDSNTSANILFGVSGDPVGDGVNVYIVGGVPNNQYSQEILEPLADADSVFTYLGGGVGAIRYDGVSYKTILFGFGYEAINDVGTFASRRTVLERVLNWFGIPTGKKEFVEKEYLLRPSISVKPNPFTNRVEIRLGMYDVRCKMEDISLKIYDVAGRMVKELSLSTAKRGRQNTVNWYGRDKNRKRVSAGVYFLKLKMGKYRVTKKLLMIK
;
A
#
# COMPACT_ATOMS: atom_id res chain seq x y z
N MET A 1 -4.19 -64.16 46.56
CA MET A 1 -4.69 -62.88 47.10
C MET A 1 -3.64 -61.78 47.18
N LYS A 2 -2.42 -61.97 47.74
CA LYS A 2 -1.41 -60.89 47.82
C LYS A 2 -0.83 -60.38 46.48
N LYS A 3 -0.79 -61.20 45.42
CA LYS A 3 -0.35 -60.76 44.08
C LYS A 3 -1.41 -59.96 43.29
N ILE A 4 -2.70 -60.17 43.58
CA ILE A 4 -3.80 -59.45 42.92
C ILE A 4 -3.98 -58.06 43.56
N ILE A 5 -3.76 -57.95 44.88
CA ILE A 5 -3.80 -56.67 45.57
C ILE A 5 -2.61 -55.77 45.17
N PHE A 6 -1.43 -56.33 44.87
CA PHE A 6 -0.28 -55.53 44.42
C PHE A 6 -0.45 -54.98 42.99
N VAL A 7 -1.14 -55.72 42.11
CA VAL A 7 -1.47 -55.26 40.74
C VAL A 7 -2.60 -54.23 40.76
N ILE A 8 -3.59 -54.37 41.65
CA ILE A 8 -4.68 -53.39 41.79
C ILE A 8 -4.20 -52.09 42.45
N ILE A 9 -3.23 -52.13 43.37
CA ILE A 9 -2.64 -50.92 43.97
C ILE A 9 -1.74 -50.17 42.98
N ILE A 10 -1.05 -50.86 42.05
CA ILE A 10 -0.29 -50.21 40.97
C ILE A 10 -1.24 -49.60 39.92
N LEU A 11 -2.35 -50.27 39.59
CA LEU A 11 -3.36 -49.71 38.67
C LEU A 11 -4.14 -48.51 39.26
N LEU A 12 -4.33 -48.45 40.58
CA LEU A 12 -4.94 -47.30 41.25
C LEU A 12 -3.98 -46.12 41.48
N LEU A 13 -2.66 -46.34 41.43
CA LEU A 13 -1.65 -45.27 41.51
C LEU A 13 -1.24 -44.70 40.15
N PHE A 14 -1.66 -45.32 39.04
CA PHE A 14 -1.41 -44.86 37.66
C PHE A 14 -2.70 -44.49 36.89
N GLY A 15 -3.81 -44.25 37.59
CA GLY A 15 -5.09 -43.86 36.99
C GLY A 15 -5.16 -42.44 36.38
N ASN A 16 -4.02 -41.75 36.24
CA ASN A 16 -3.91 -40.41 35.63
C ASN A 16 -2.69 -40.33 34.70
N LEU A 17 -2.54 -41.28 33.77
CA LEU A 17 -1.53 -41.23 32.70
C LEU A 17 -2.21 -41.28 31.33
N PHE A 18 -3.14 -40.37 31.06
CA PHE A 18 -3.62 -40.12 29.70
C PHE A 18 -3.83 -38.61 29.50
N SER A 19 -3.19 -38.09 28.44
CA SER A 19 -2.94 -36.68 28.09
C SER A 19 -2.39 -35.80 29.22
N LEU A 20 -1.07 -35.58 29.24
CA LEU A 20 -0.49 -34.43 29.94
C LEU A 20 -1.16 -33.15 29.39
N PRO A 21 -1.51 -32.16 30.22
CA PRO A 21 -2.01 -30.90 29.71
C PRO A 21 -0.97 -30.25 28.79
N LEU A 22 -1.49 -29.67 27.71
CA LEU A 22 -0.75 -28.87 26.75
C LEU A 22 -0.30 -27.57 27.44
N TRP A 23 0.88 -27.62 28.09
CA TRP A 23 1.49 -26.58 28.94
C TRP A 23 0.73 -26.26 30.24
N GLU A 24 1.49 -26.04 31.32
CA GLU A 24 0.96 -25.54 32.60
C GLU A 24 0.98 -24.00 32.60
N THR A 25 0.16 -23.34 33.42
CA THR A 25 0.12 -21.87 33.58
C THR A 25 1.51 -21.24 33.78
N GLU A 26 2.42 -21.94 34.46
CA GLU A 26 3.80 -21.49 34.69
C GLU A 26 4.64 -21.42 33.40
N ASP A 27 4.40 -22.31 32.43
CA ASP A 27 5.06 -22.27 31.12
C ASP A 27 4.58 -21.05 30.33
N PHE A 28 3.31 -20.67 30.50
CA PHE A 28 2.76 -19.46 29.91
C PHE A 28 3.35 -18.19 30.50
N ILE A 29 3.45 -18.13 31.84
CA ILE A 29 4.10 -17.02 32.55
C ILE A 29 5.55 -16.85 32.10
N ARG A 30 6.32 -17.95 31.99
CA ARG A 30 7.74 -17.88 31.56
C ARG A 30 7.91 -17.31 30.17
N ALA A 31 7.03 -17.67 29.24
CA ALA A 31 7.09 -17.18 27.87
C ALA A 31 6.76 -15.68 27.73
N GLU A 32 6.11 -15.07 28.73
CA GLU A 32 5.73 -13.65 28.71
C GLU A 32 6.89 -12.70 29.08
N TYR A 33 7.90 -13.19 29.81
CA TYR A 33 9.08 -12.40 30.19
C TYR A 33 10.16 -12.35 29.11
N GLU A 34 10.04 -13.17 28.06
CA GLU A 34 10.98 -13.19 26.94
C GLU A 34 10.51 -12.24 25.82
N LYS A 35 11.47 -11.55 25.19
CA LYS A 35 11.18 -10.64 24.07
C LYS A 35 10.55 -11.44 22.92
N ARG A 36 9.30 -11.10 22.58
CA ARG A 36 8.57 -11.69 21.46
C ARG A 36 9.36 -11.52 20.15
N PRO A 37 9.45 -12.53 19.27
CA PRO A 37 10.13 -12.45 17.98
C PRO A 37 9.42 -11.51 17.01
N GLU A 38 10.18 -10.75 16.22
CA GLU A 38 9.65 -9.85 15.18
C GLU A 38 8.66 -10.54 14.23
N SER A 39 7.58 -9.83 13.90
CA SER A 39 6.69 -10.21 12.81
C SER A 39 7.49 -10.36 11.52
N VAL A 40 7.25 -11.43 10.78
CA VAL A 40 7.94 -11.66 9.49
C VAL A 40 7.47 -10.67 8.42
N PHE A 41 6.38 -9.95 8.67
CA PHE A 41 5.83 -8.89 7.81
C PHE A 41 5.94 -7.47 8.41
N GLN A 42 6.87 -7.26 9.36
CA GLN A 42 7.02 -6.01 10.13
C GLN A 42 7.14 -4.71 9.33
N GLU A 43 7.64 -4.73 8.08
CA GLU A 43 7.74 -3.52 7.24
C GLU A 43 6.37 -2.91 6.88
N GLN A 44 5.26 -3.54 7.26
CA GLN A 44 3.90 -3.22 6.79
C GLN A 44 2.92 -2.78 7.88
N ILE A 45 3.38 -2.50 9.10
CA ILE A 45 2.50 -2.00 10.17
C ILE A 45 1.82 -0.71 9.70
N PRO A 46 0.48 -0.69 9.55
CA PRO A 46 -0.25 0.52 9.17
C PRO A 46 -0.01 1.59 10.22
N GLN A 47 0.36 2.81 9.80
CA GLN A 47 0.21 3.97 10.68
C GLN A 47 -1.29 4.34 10.66
N PRO A 48 -1.98 4.50 11.80
CA PRO A 48 -1.47 4.72 13.16
C PRO A 48 -1.54 3.51 14.11
N GLY A 49 -1.67 2.28 13.63
CA GLY A 49 -1.86 1.06 14.44
C GLY A 49 -0.85 0.84 15.58
N PRO A 50 -1.19 -0.03 16.55
CA PRO A 50 -0.32 -0.31 17.70
C PRO A 50 1.00 -0.95 17.27
N GLU A 51 2.03 -0.85 18.12
CA GLU A 51 3.26 -1.61 17.89
C GLU A 51 2.95 -3.11 17.92
N TRP A 52 3.54 -3.87 16.99
CA TRP A 52 3.21 -5.29 16.77
C TRP A 52 3.44 -6.21 17.98
N GLN A 53 4.19 -5.79 19.01
CA GLN A 53 4.34 -6.55 20.27
C GLN A 53 3.26 -6.23 21.31
N ARG A 54 2.36 -5.30 21.00
CA ARG A 54 1.39 -4.71 21.93
C ARG A 54 -0.05 -4.93 21.46
N TRP A 55 -0.31 -5.98 20.69
CA TRP A 55 -1.69 -6.35 20.35
C TRP A 55 -2.44 -6.88 21.56
N SER A 56 -3.65 -6.36 21.80
CA SER A 56 -4.63 -7.04 22.65
C SER A 56 -5.38 -8.07 21.81
N TYR A 57 -5.05 -9.36 21.97
CA TYR A 57 -5.71 -10.44 21.21
C TYR A 57 -7.21 -10.53 21.51
N ILE A 58 -7.64 -10.19 22.73
CA ILE A 58 -9.06 -10.13 23.06
C ILE A 58 -9.78 -9.00 22.30
N HIS A 59 -9.13 -7.85 22.15
CA HIS A 59 -9.65 -6.77 21.31
C HIS A 59 -9.74 -7.20 19.84
N GLN A 60 -8.67 -7.82 19.30
CA GLN A 60 -8.67 -8.31 17.91
C GLN A 60 -9.77 -9.38 17.70
N PHE A 61 -9.96 -10.28 18.65
CA PHE A 61 -11.04 -11.25 18.63
C PHE A 61 -12.43 -10.58 18.57
N PHE A 62 -12.66 -9.53 19.35
CA PHE A 62 -13.94 -8.82 19.35
C PHE A 62 -14.18 -8.08 18.03
N LYS A 63 -13.14 -7.44 17.49
CA LYS A 63 -13.19 -6.86 16.14
C LYS A 63 -13.55 -7.90 15.10
N THR A 64 -12.90 -9.07 15.10
CA THR A 64 -13.24 -10.17 14.18
C THR A 64 -14.69 -10.62 14.35
N CYS A 65 -15.24 -10.67 15.56
CA CYS A 65 -16.66 -11.00 15.80
C CYS A 65 -17.62 -9.99 15.14
N ASP A 66 -17.28 -8.70 15.19
CA ASP A 66 -18.05 -7.63 14.56
C ASP A 66 -17.88 -7.59 13.04
N PHE A 67 -16.66 -7.82 12.53
CA PHE A 67 -16.36 -7.96 11.11
C PHE A 67 -17.23 -9.03 10.46
N ILE A 68 -17.18 -10.27 10.99
CA ILE A 68 -17.97 -11.37 10.41
C ILE A 68 -19.47 -11.12 10.57
N LYS A 69 -19.93 -10.43 11.62
CA LYS A 69 -21.33 -10.01 11.74
C LYS A 69 -21.76 -9.09 10.59
N GLY A 70 -20.86 -8.22 10.11
CA GLY A 70 -21.07 -7.38 8.93
C GLY A 70 -21.24 -8.18 7.64
N LEU A 71 -20.65 -9.37 7.56
CA LEU A 71 -20.70 -10.28 6.41
C LEU A 71 -21.82 -11.33 6.48
N GLN A 72 -22.71 -11.29 7.47
CA GLN A 72 -23.85 -12.21 7.52
C GLN A 72 -25.02 -11.72 6.67
N VAL A 73 -25.57 -12.58 5.81
CA VAL A 73 -26.80 -12.30 5.04
C VAL A 73 -27.97 -12.07 5.99
N SER A 74 -28.43 -10.82 6.06
CA SER A 74 -29.43 -10.39 7.05
C SER A 74 -30.87 -10.33 6.51
N ASP A 75 -31.04 -10.36 5.18
CA ASP A 75 -32.34 -10.36 4.52
C ASP A 75 -33.03 -11.72 4.64
N SER A 76 -34.14 -11.76 5.39
CA SER A 76 -34.93 -12.98 5.60
C SER A 76 -35.67 -13.47 4.36
N ALA A 77 -35.73 -12.69 3.29
CA ALA A 77 -36.28 -13.13 2.01
C ALA A 77 -35.24 -13.83 1.11
N SER A 78 -33.96 -13.71 1.42
CA SER A 78 -32.88 -14.37 0.68
C SER A 78 -32.94 -15.90 0.92
N PRO A 79 -32.71 -16.73 -0.12
CA PRO A 79 -32.48 -18.16 0.09
C PRO A 79 -31.27 -18.41 0.99
N ASP A 80 -30.29 -17.51 0.98
CA ASP A 80 -29.04 -17.59 1.74
C ASP A 80 -29.14 -16.94 3.12
N PHE A 81 -30.37 -16.72 3.64
CA PHE A 81 -30.58 -16.04 4.90
C PHE A 81 -29.80 -16.68 6.05
N GLY A 82 -28.93 -15.89 6.69
CA GLY A 82 -28.10 -16.30 7.81
C GLY A 82 -26.74 -16.88 7.42
N GLY A 83 -26.50 -17.15 6.13
CA GLY A 83 -25.21 -17.57 5.62
C GLY A 83 -24.16 -16.46 5.69
N MET A 84 -22.91 -16.85 5.63
CA MET A 84 -21.76 -15.96 5.70
C MET A 84 -21.18 -15.69 4.32
N ILE A 85 -21.09 -14.41 3.99
CA ILE A 85 -20.44 -13.92 2.78
C ILE A 85 -18.92 -14.17 2.89
N GLU A 86 -18.34 -14.66 1.81
CA GLU A 86 -16.94 -15.06 1.67
C GLU A 86 -15.93 -13.96 2.04
N GLY A 87 -16.19 -12.74 1.58
CA GLY A 87 -15.34 -11.59 1.84
C GLY A 87 -15.86 -10.31 1.21
N GLU A 88 -15.27 -9.18 1.57
CA GLU A 88 -15.71 -7.84 1.13
C GLU A 88 -15.59 -7.63 -0.38
N ASN A 89 -14.65 -8.34 -1.01
CA ASN A 89 -14.44 -8.37 -2.45
C ASN A 89 -15.16 -9.56 -3.14
N ALA A 90 -15.89 -10.38 -2.37
CA ALA A 90 -16.55 -11.63 -2.78
C ALA A 90 -18.01 -11.69 -2.26
N MET A 91 -18.71 -10.56 -2.36
CA MET A 91 -20.05 -10.36 -1.75
C MET A 91 -21.16 -11.30 -2.26
N ASN A 92 -20.93 -11.99 -3.36
CA ASN A 92 -21.87 -12.91 -4.01
C ASN A 92 -21.58 -14.39 -3.74
N VAL A 93 -20.60 -14.68 -2.89
CA VAL A 93 -20.20 -16.05 -2.53
C VAL A 93 -20.59 -16.24 -1.06
N ILE A 94 -21.44 -17.23 -0.79
CA ILE A 94 -21.96 -17.53 0.54
C ILE A 94 -21.76 -19.02 0.78
N GLU A 95 -21.04 -19.36 1.84
CA GLU A 95 -20.52 -20.72 2.02
C GLU A 95 -20.86 -21.28 3.41
N THR A 96 -21.07 -22.59 3.47
CA THR A 96 -21.44 -23.29 4.71
C THR A 96 -20.26 -23.44 5.67
N ASP A 97 -19.03 -23.52 5.19
CA ASP A 97 -17.84 -23.58 6.06
C ASP A 97 -17.70 -22.28 6.85
N ASN A 98 -17.70 -21.13 6.16
CA ASN A 98 -17.65 -19.81 6.76
C ASN A 98 -18.77 -19.62 7.81
N THR A 99 -19.96 -20.15 7.53
CA THR A 99 -21.11 -20.09 8.42
C THR A 99 -20.94 -20.92 9.68
N GLN A 100 -20.39 -22.14 9.56
CA GLN A 100 -20.10 -23.01 10.69
C GLN A 100 -18.97 -22.45 11.57
N GLU A 101 -17.95 -21.85 10.95
CA GLU A 101 -16.86 -21.16 11.64
C GLU A 101 -17.38 -19.95 12.44
N ALA A 102 -18.28 -19.15 11.87
CA ALA A 102 -18.89 -18.01 12.55
C ALA A 102 -19.70 -18.45 13.79
N ILE A 103 -20.42 -19.59 13.73
CA ILE A 103 -21.11 -20.17 14.90
C ILE A 103 -20.11 -20.43 16.03
N TRP A 104 -18.96 -21.02 15.71
CA TRP A 104 -17.92 -21.29 16.70
C TRP A 104 -17.39 -20.00 17.32
N VAL A 105 -17.04 -19.01 16.49
CA VAL A 105 -16.45 -17.72 16.91
C VAL A 105 -17.39 -16.96 17.84
N TRP A 106 -18.66 -16.80 17.46
CA TRP A 106 -19.64 -16.13 18.32
C TRP A 106 -20.00 -16.94 19.57
N SER A 107 -19.96 -18.27 19.51
CA SER A 107 -20.13 -19.11 20.72
C SER A 107 -18.96 -18.92 21.67
N ARG A 108 -17.72 -18.84 21.17
CA ARG A 108 -16.53 -18.51 21.98
C ARG A 108 -16.62 -17.12 22.59
N TYR A 109 -17.23 -16.15 21.89
CA TYR A 109 -17.46 -14.82 22.45
C TYR A 109 -18.37 -14.92 23.68
N LYS A 110 -19.51 -15.60 23.55
CA LYS A 110 -20.45 -15.82 24.66
C LYS A 110 -19.82 -16.57 25.83
N GLU A 111 -18.97 -17.55 25.56
CA GLU A 111 -18.24 -18.28 26.60
C GLU A 111 -17.33 -17.36 27.44
N LEU A 112 -16.62 -16.43 26.78
CA LEU A 112 -15.68 -15.54 27.45
C LEU A 112 -16.37 -14.38 28.16
N THR A 113 -17.48 -13.87 27.62
CA THR A 113 -18.11 -12.63 28.11
C THR A 113 -19.38 -12.87 28.91
N GLY A 114 -20.06 -14.01 28.70
CA GLY A 114 -21.44 -14.24 29.12
C GLY A 114 -22.48 -13.39 28.36
N ASP A 115 -22.05 -12.57 27.40
CA ASP A 115 -22.88 -11.64 26.66
C ASP A 115 -23.65 -12.35 25.52
N THR A 116 -24.86 -11.88 25.24
CA THR A 116 -25.80 -12.46 24.26
C THR A 116 -25.85 -11.71 22.92
N THR A 117 -24.92 -10.77 22.70
CA THR A 117 -24.84 -9.87 21.53
C THR A 117 -25.00 -10.59 20.20
N TYR A 118 -24.39 -11.77 20.05
CA TYR A 118 -24.41 -12.54 18.80
C TYR A 118 -25.40 -13.72 18.79
N ASP A 119 -26.25 -13.91 19.82
CA ASP A 119 -27.21 -15.03 19.88
C ASP A 119 -28.15 -15.07 18.66
N LYS A 120 -28.55 -13.88 18.18
CA LYS A 120 -29.38 -13.76 16.96
C LYS A 120 -28.61 -14.19 15.71
N ASN A 121 -27.34 -13.82 15.62
CA ASN A 121 -26.46 -14.18 14.50
C ASN A 121 -26.20 -15.69 14.46
N ILE A 122 -25.93 -16.31 15.62
CA ILE A 122 -25.79 -17.77 15.74
C ILE A 122 -27.06 -18.49 15.29
N ARG A 123 -28.24 -18.03 15.74
CA ARG A 123 -29.53 -18.64 15.32
C ARG A 123 -29.73 -18.58 13.80
N ARG A 124 -29.37 -17.45 13.17
CA ARG A 124 -29.46 -17.28 11.72
C ARG A 124 -28.49 -18.21 10.98
N ALA A 125 -27.26 -18.31 11.46
CA ALA A 125 -26.27 -19.20 10.89
C ALA A 125 -26.75 -20.66 10.91
N TRP A 126 -27.36 -21.12 12.01
CA TRP A 126 -27.98 -22.45 12.06
C TRP A 126 -29.13 -22.64 11.07
N ILE A 127 -29.95 -21.61 10.81
CA ILE A 127 -31.00 -21.69 9.77
C ILE A 127 -30.39 -21.93 8.39
N TYR A 128 -29.32 -21.21 8.07
CA TYR A 128 -28.61 -21.39 6.81
C TYR A 128 -28.00 -22.79 6.70
N VAL A 129 -27.23 -23.21 7.70
CA VAL A 129 -26.53 -24.52 7.72
C VAL A 129 -27.51 -25.69 7.57
N LEU A 130 -28.71 -25.61 8.17
CA LEU A 130 -29.71 -26.66 8.01
C LEU A 130 -30.39 -26.66 6.63
N SER A 131 -30.38 -25.52 5.94
CA SER A 131 -30.92 -25.38 4.57
C SER A 131 -29.88 -25.75 3.50
N HIS A 132 -28.61 -25.51 3.80
CA HIS A 132 -27.43 -25.80 2.99
C HIS A 132 -26.46 -26.67 3.78
N PRO A 133 -26.77 -27.96 4.01
CA PRO A 133 -25.95 -28.78 4.88
C PRO A 133 -24.59 -29.11 4.25
N ALA A 134 -23.56 -29.22 5.09
CA ALA A 134 -22.17 -29.51 4.71
C ALA A 134 -21.99 -30.66 3.70
N TYR A 135 -22.76 -31.74 3.84
CA TYR A 135 -22.71 -32.91 2.97
C TYR A 135 -23.37 -32.71 1.60
N ASN A 136 -24.05 -31.58 1.37
CA ASN A 136 -24.62 -31.20 0.07
C ASN A 136 -23.78 -30.13 -0.64
N GLU A 137 -22.66 -29.70 -0.06
CA GLU A 137 -21.79 -28.69 -0.64
C GLU A 137 -21.23 -29.06 -2.02
N GLU A 138 -20.67 -28.09 -2.73
CA GLU A 138 -20.20 -28.26 -4.10
C GLU A 138 -18.96 -29.17 -4.25
N GLY A 139 -18.65 -29.55 -5.50
CA GLY A 139 -17.52 -30.42 -5.86
C GLY A 139 -17.94 -31.73 -6.52
N THR A 140 -17.72 -31.88 -7.82
CA THR A 140 -18.13 -33.06 -8.60
C THR A 140 -17.00 -34.08 -8.82
N GLU A 141 -15.75 -33.63 -8.77
CA GLU A 141 -14.57 -34.47 -9.03
C GLU A 141 -14.05 -35.19 -7.77
N SER A 142 -14.37 -34.69 -6.58
CA SER A 142 -13.97 -35.25 -5.29
C SER A 142 -14.87 -34.75 -4.16
N ASP A 143 -15.05 -35.58 -3.11
CA ASP A 143 -15.80 -35.23 -1.89
C ASP A 143 -14.98 -34.42 -0.87
N TYR A 144 -13.77 -33.96 -1.21
CA TYR A 144 -12.90 -33.28 -0.23
C TYR A 144 -13.58 -32.08 0.43
N TYR A 145 -14.35 -31.28 -0.31
CA TYR A 145 -14.96 -30.06 0.21
C TYR A 145 -16.14 -30.36 1.15
N ARG A 146 -16.92 -31.41 0.85
CA ARG A 146 -17.98 -31.91 1.74
C ARG A 146 -17.41 -32.54 3.01
N VAL A 147 -16.34 -33.34 2.90
CA VAL A 147 -15.66 -33.94 4.06
C VAL A 147 -15.04 -32.86 4.95
N TRP A 148 -14.45 -31.82 4.34
CA TRP A 148 -13.96 -30.62 5.03
C TRP A 148 -15.10 -29.94 5.83
N ASN A 149 -16.19 -29.62 5.14
CA ASN A 149 -17.37 -28.97 5.73
C ASN A 149 -18.02 -29.81 6.84
N CYS A 150 -18.10 -31.13 6.67
CA CYS A 150 -18.64 -32.04 7.68
C CYS A 150 -17.78 -32.07 8.95
N GLY A 151 -16.46 -31.89 8.84
CA GLY A 151 -15.61 -31.69 10.01
C GLY A 151 -15.97 -30.42 10.77
N LEU A 152 -16.16 -29.30 10.04
CA LEU A 152 -16.55 -28.01 10.63
C LEU A 152 -17.93 -28.06 11.30
N ALA A 153 -18.83 -28.92 10.84
CA ALA A 153 -20.12 -29.17 11.52
C ALA A 153 -19.92 -29.65 12.96
N LEU A 154 -19.00 -30.60 13.18
CA LEU A 154 -18.68 -31.12 14.51
C LEU A 154 -18.04 -30.05 15.39
N PHE A 155 -17.18 -29.23 14.77
CA PHE A 155 -16.53 -28.12 15.43
C PHE A 155 -17.56 -27.08 15.91
N ALA A 156 -18.46 -26.65 15.02
CA ALA A 156 -19.51 -25.67 15.32
C ALA A 156 -20.52 -26.18 16.35
N GLU A 157 -21.09 -27.37 16.15
CA GLU A 157 -22.05 -27.99 17.07
C GLU A 157 -21.42 -28.17 18.46
N GLY A 158 -20.22 -28.75 18.50
CA GLY A 158 -19.58 -29.12 19.76
C GLY A 158 -19.23 -27.91 20.62
N LYS A 159 -18.94 -26.76 20.00
CA LYS A 159 -18.71 -25.50 20.71
C LYS A 159 -20.02 -24.83 21.13
N TYR A 160 -20.98 -24.76 20.22
CA TYR A 160 -22.30 -24.19 20.51
C TYR A 160 -22.96 -24.89 21.70
N ARG A 161 -23.00 -26.22 21.69
CA ARG A 161 -23.60 -27.01 22.77
C ARG A 161 -22.84 -26.90 24.08
N GLU A 162 -21.51 -26.84 24.05
CA GLU A 162 -20.70 -26.63 25.25
C GLU A 162 -21.06 -25.33 25.96
N VAL A 163 -21.23 -24.25 25.20
CA VAL A 163 -21.47 -22.91 25.76
C VAL A 163 -22.93 -22.72 26.17
N THR A 164 -23.87 -23.30 25.41
CA THR A 164 -25.31 -23.04 25.59
C THR A 164 -26.06 -24.14 26.33
N GLY A 165 -25.53 -25.36 26.34
CA GLY A 165 -26.24 -26.57 26.77
C GLY A 165 -27.33 -27.04 25.79
N ASP A 166 -27.51 -26.37 24.65
CA ASP A 166 -28.53 -26.70 23.65
C ASP A 166 -28.06 -27.85 22.74
N SER A 167 -28.86 -28.93 22.69
CA SER A 167 -28.57 -30.14 21.92
C SER A 167 -29.34 -30.25 20.60
N SER A 168 -29.99 -29.17 20.14
CA SER A 168 -30.87 -29.18 18.96
C SER A 168 -30.17 -29.55 17.65
N PHE A 169 -28.84 -29.46 17.58
CA PHE A 169 -28.07 -29.67 16.34
C PHE A 169 -27.22 -30.95 16.33
N ILE A 170 -27.37 -31.83 17.33
CA ILE A 170 -26.67 -33.12 17.38
C ILE A 170 -26.96 -33.97 16.14
N ASP A 171 -28.23 -34.07 15.73
CA ASP A 171 -28.62 -34.87 14.57
C ASP A 171 -27.93 -34.41 13.26
N TYR A 172 -27.64 -33.11 13.15
CA TYR A 172 -26.88 -32.56 12.02
C TYR A 172 -25.41 -33.00 12.08
N ALA A 173 -24.77 -32.93 13.26
CA ALA A 173 -23.42 -33.44 13.47
C ALA A 173 -23.33 -34.95 13.19
N ASP A 174 -24.30 -35.74 13.65
CA ASP A 174 -24.37 -37.19 13.40
C ASP A 174 -24.51 -37.50 11.90
N SER A 175 -25.30 -36.71 11.16
CA SER A 175 -25.40 -36.83 9.70
C SER A 175 -24.07 -36.55 9.00
N CYS A 176 -23.31 -35.55 9.48
CA CYS A 176 -21.97 -35.24 8.98
C CYS A 176 -20.95 -36.33 9.29
N ILE A 177 -20.96 -36.91 10.50
CA ILE A 177 -20.15 -38.08 10.86
C ILE A 177 -20.46 -39.24 9.90
N GLY A 178 -21.75 -39.53 9.71
CA GLY A 178 -22.21 -40.54 8.77
C GLY A 178 -21.65 -40.33 7.37
N TYR A 179 -21.71 -39.10 6.86
CA TYR A 179 -21.14 -38.75 5.56
C TYR A 179 -19.62 -39.01 5.50
N MET A 180 -18.86 -38.53 6.49
CA MET A 180 -17.40 -38.72 6.54
C MET A 180 -16.99 -40.20 6.60
N PHE A 181 -17.79 -41.06 7.22
CA PHE A 181 -17.55 -42.51 7.26
C PHE A 181 -17.80 -43.20 5.92
N HIS A 182 -18.80 -42.76 5.16
CA HIS A 182 -19.13 -43.33 3.85
C HIS A 182 -18.25 -42.79 2.72
N HIS A 183 -17.56 -41.66 2.92
CA HIS A 183 -16.78 -40.96 1.90
C HIS A 183 -15.29 -40.79 2.27
N PRO A 184 -14.53 -41.87 2.55
CA PRO A 184 -13.10 -41.77 2.82
C PRO A 184 -12.32 -41.34 1.56
N LEU A 185 -11.52 -40.29 1.66
CA LEU A 185 -10.79 -39.73 0.52
C LEU A 185 -9.57 -40.61 0.14
N PRO A 186 -9.43 -41.05 -1.13
CA PRO A 186 -8.29 -41.87 -1.58
C PRO A 186 -7.01 -41.04 -1.80
N PHE A 187 -5.83 -41.56 -1.42
CA PHE A 187 -4.55 -40.84 -1.59
C PHE A 187 -3.82 -41.19 -2.89
N THR A 188 -4.27 -42.23 -3.58
CA THR A 188 -3.66 -42.75 -4.82
C THR A 188 -4.77 -43.06 -5.81
N GLY A 189 -4.43 -43.11 -7.09
CA GLY A 189 -5.42 -43.34 -8.15
C GLY A 189 -6.35 -42.14 -8.39
N VAL A 190 -5.92 -40.95 -7.95
CA VAL A 190 -6.58 -39.67 -8.19
C VAL A 190 -5.63 -38.72 -8.91
N SER A 191 -6.13 -37.55 -9.34
CA SER A 191 -5.27 -36.55 -9.99
C SER A 191 -4.16 -36.08 -9.04
N GLY A 192 -3.02 -35.63 -9.59
CA GLY A 192 -1.90 -35.14 -8.77
C GLY A 192 -2.26 -33.92 -7.90
N TYR A 193 -3.34 -33.21 -8.22
CA TYR A 193 -3.92 -32.19 -7.34
C TYR A 193 -4.51 -32.83 -6.07
N TYR A 194 -5.34 -33.86 -6.23
CA TYR A 194 -5.99 -34.56 -5.11
C TYR A 194 -5.04 -35.47 -4.30
N GLU A 195 -3.99 -36.03 -4.91
CA GLU A 195 -2.94 -36.76 -4.18
C GLU A 195 -2.23 -35.87 -3.14
N ARG A 196 -2.25 -34.56 -3.35
CA ARG A 196 -1.70 -33.54 -2.43
C ARG A 196 -2.76 -33.01 -1.46
N LEU A 197 -3.99 -32.82 -1.91
CA LEU A 197 -5.07 -32.21 -1.11
C LEU A 197 -5.76 -33.20 -0.16
N HIS A 198 -6.12 -34.40 -0.63
CA HIS A 198 -6.85 -35.39 0.15
C HIS A 198 -6.19 -35.75 1.50
N PRO A 199 -4.85 -35.89 1.59
CA PRO A 199 -4.19 -36.12 2.88
C PRO A 199 -4.41 -34.99 3.89
N LYS A 200 -4.42 -33.73 3.44
CA LYS A 200 -4.63 -32.57 4.33
C LYS A 200 -6.07 -32.51 4.82
N THR A 201 -7.04 -32.69 3.92
CA THR A 201 -8.46 -32.79 4.28
C THR A 201 -8.73 -33.96 5.22
N THR A 202 -8.13 -35.13 4.96
CA THR A 202 -8.25 -36.32 5.80
C THR A 202 -7.64 -36.08 7.18
N SER A 203 -6.54 -35.31 7.26
CA SER A 203 -5.95 -34.94 8.55
C SER A 203 -6.86 -34.02 9.35
N LEU A 204 -7.45 -33.00 8.72
CA LEU A 204 -8.44 -32.16 9.39
C LEU A 204 -9.61 -32.99 9.93
N ALA A 205 -10.18 -33.84 9.07
CA ALA A 205 -11.25 -34.75 9.44
C ALA A 205 -10.86 -35.64 10.65
N ALA A 206 -9.63 -36.17 10.68
CA ALA A 206 -9.13 -36.94 11.81
C ALA A 206 -9.09 -36.12 13.10
N GLY A 207 -8.54 -34.90 13.06
CA GLY A 207 -8.50 -34.01 14.22
C GLY A 207 -9.91 -33.70 14.75
N MET A 208 -10.83 -33.30 13.88
CA MET A 208 -12.19 -32.94 14.28
C MET A 208 -13.00 -34.13 14.80
N LEU A 209 -12.94 -35.29 14.13
CA LEU A 209 -13.59 -36.52 14.58
C LEU A 209 -13.06 -36.98 15.94
N TYR A 210 -11.75 -36.96 16.14
CA TYR A 210 -11.15 -37.37 17.41
C TYR A 210 -11.57 -36.45 18.55
N GLN A 211 -11.48 -35.13 18.35
CA GLN A 211 -11.84 -34.15 19.38
C GLN A 211 -13.33 -34.23 19.75
N TYR A 212 -14.20 -34.30 18.74
CA TYR A 212 -15.63 -34.44 18.97
C TYR A 212 -15.99 -35.79 19.60
N GLY A 213 -15.41 -36.89 19.10
CA GLY A 213 -15.63 -38.24 19.61
C GLY A 213 -15.16 -38.42 21.04
N LYS A 214 -13.98 -37.89 21.38
CA LYS A 214 -13.45 -37.89 22.75
C LYS A 214 -14.34 -37.09 23.71
N LYS A 215 -14.76 -35.88 23.33
CA LYS A 215 -15.62 -35.02 24.15
C LYS A 215 -17.00 -35.64 24.41
N ASN A 216 -17.54 -36.36 23.42
CA ASN A 216 -18.89 -36.93 23.48
C ASN A 216 -18.93 -38.45 23.76
N ASN A 217 -17.77 -39.08 24.00
CA ASN A 217 -17.64 -40.53 24.19
C ASN A 217 -18.23 -41.35 23.04
N ILE A 218 -17.83 -41.07 21.79
CA ILE A 218 -18.24 -41.78 20.57
C ILE A 218 -17.04 -42.59 20.05
N PRO A 219 -16.91 -43.89 20.41
CA PRO A 219 -15.73 -44.69 20.10
C PRO A 219 -15.45 -44.84 18.59
N GLU A 220 -16.49 -44.90 17.77
CA GLU A 220 -16.38 -45.06 16.31
C GLU A 220 -15.69 -43.86 15.66
N CYS A 221 -15.94 -42.64 16.18
CA CYS A 221 -15.26 -41.43 15.74
C CYS A 221 -13.79 -41.45 16.12
N ILE A 222 -13.47 -41.90 17.34
CA ILE A 222 -12.09 -42.03 17.81
C ILE A 222 -11.33 -43.03 16.94
N ASP A 223 -11.86 -44.25 16.76
CA ASP A 223 -11.23 -45.31 15.98
C ASP A 223 -10.98 -44.87 14.52
N THR A 224 -12.00 -44.30 13.86
CA THR A 224 -11.88 -43.79 12.49
C THR A 224 -10.84 -42.66 12.38
N ALA A 225 -10.83 -41.75 13.35
CA ALA A 225 -9.85 -40.66 13.37
C ALA A 225 -8.42 -41.16 13.51
N LEU A 226 -8.17 -42.16 14.37
CA LEU A 226 -6.85 -42.76 14.51
C LEU A 226 -6.41 -43.42 13.19
N VAL A 227 -7.31 -44.15 12.52
CA VAL A 227 -7.04 -44.75 11.19
C VAL A 227 -6.70 -43.67 10.16
N TYR A 228 -7.45 -42.58 10.11
CA TYR A 228 -7.18 -41.45 9.21
C TYR A 228 -5.83 -40.80 9.52
N GLY A 229 -5.52 -40.59 10.81
CA GLY A 229 -4.22 -40.09 11.27
C GLY A 229 -3.06 -40.98 10.80
N GLU A 230 -3.17 -42.30 10.91
CA GLU A 230 -2.11 -43.23 10.47
C GLU A 230 -1.85 -43.14 8.97
N ARG A 231 -2.90 -42.99 8.17
CA ARG A 231 -2.77 -42.79 6.72
C ARG A 231 -1.99 -41.51 6.42
N VAL A 232 -2.26 -40.44 7.17
CA VAL A 232 -1.56 -39.15 7.00
C VAL A 232 -0.11 -39.23 7.48
N ILE A 233 0.19 -39.94 8.57
CA ILE A 233 1.57 -40.20 9.00
C ILE A 233 2.35 -40.90 7.88
N ALA A 234 1.81 -41.99 7.32
CA ALA A 234 2.47 -42.70 6.23
C ALA A 234 2.71 -41.81 5.00
N TRP A 235 1.76 -40.93 4.66
CA TRP A 235 1.94 -39.95 3.59
C TRP A 235 3.05 -38.95 3.92
N LEU A 236 3.05 -38.33 5.10
CA LEU A 236 4.07 -37.37 5.52
C LEU A 236 5.46 -37.99 5.51
N GLU A 237 5.61 -39.20 6.03
CA GLU A 237 6.89 -39.91 6.13
C GLU A 237 7.44 -40.37 4.78
N SER A 238 6.58 -40.57 3.78
CA SER A 238 7.03 -40.96 2.43
C SER A 238 7.92 -39.90 1.76
N ASN A 239 7.69 -38.62 2.06
CA ASN A 239 8.50 -37.52 1.56
C ASN A 239 8.37 -36.27 2.46
N PRO A 240 8.97 -36.28 3.67
CA PRO A 240 8.73 -35.24 4.67
C PRO A 240 9.18 -33.85 4.21
N GLY A 241 10.24 -33.79 3.38
CA GLY A 241 10.72 -32.52 2.83
C GLY A 241 9.73 -31.84 1.87
N ILE A 242 8.93 -32.62 1.14
CA ILE A 242 7.91 -32.09 0.22
C ILE A 242 6.58 -31.93 0.95
N ASN A 243 6.09 -32.99 1.60
CA ASN A 243 4.71 -33.07 2.09
C ASN A 243 4.43 -32.12 3.26
N LEU A 244 5.41 -31.83 4.13
CA LEU A 244 5.29 -30.81 5.18
C LEU A 244 5.36 -29.38 4.64
N ASN A 245 5.82 -29.20 3.41
CA ASN A 245 6.07 -27.92 2.77
C ASN A 245 5.18 -27.70 1.54
N ASP A 246 4.10 -28.46 1.45
CA ASP A 246 3.20 -28.45 0.31
C ASP A 246 2.00 -27.52 0.54
N GLU A 247 1.93 -26.43 -0.21
CA GLU A 247 0.78 -25.52 -0.25
C GLU A 247 -0.13 -25.91 -1.38
N ILE A 248 -1.39 -26.17 -1.06
CA ILE A 248 -2.40 -26.48 -2.05
C ILE A 248 -3.76 -26.14 -1.51
N TRP A 249 -4.57 -25.53 -2.36
CA TRP A 249 -5.83 -24.95 -1.93
C TRP A 249 -5.60 -24.09 -0.65
N ALA A 250 -6.61 -23.86 0.20
CA ALA A 250 -6.49 -23.03 1.41
C ALA A 250 -5.80 -23.79 2.57
N MET A 251 -4.93 -24.75 2.24
CA MET A 251 -4.27 -25.63 3.20
C MET A 251 -2.76 -25.67 2.96
N SER A 252 -2.03 -26.03 4.02
CA SER A 252 -0.59 -26.25 3.96
C SER A 252 -0.19 -27.53 4.69
N GLY A 253 1.10 -27.85 4.73
CA GLY A 253 1.60 -28.92 5.60
C GLY A 253 1.23 -28.72 7.08
N GLY A 254 0.96 -27.49 7.51
CA GLY A 254 0.46 -27.20 8.84
C GLY A 254 -0.91 -27.83 9.14
N THR A 255 -1.80 -27.91 8.15
CA THR A 255 -3.09 -28.61 8.27
C THR A 255 -2.88 -30.10 8.58
N ALA A 256 -1.93 -30.72 7.88
CA ALA A 256 -1.60 -32.12 8.09
C ALA A 256 -1.05 -32.38 9.50
N VAL A 257 -0.15 -31.52 9.98
CA VAL A 257 0.44 -31.62 11.33
C VAL A 257 -0.59 -31.35 12.43
N TRP A 258 -1.48 -30.37 12.25
CA TRP A 258 -2.53 -30.08 13.21
C TRP A 258 -3.44 -31.29 13.44
N GLY A 259 -3.91 -31.92 12.36
CA GLY A 259 -4.85 -33.04 12.45
C GLY A 259 -4.28 -34.27 13.17
N ILE A 260 -3.04 -34.67 12.88
CA ILE A 260 -2.34 -35.75 13.61
C ILE A 260 -2.00 -35.34 15.05
N ALA A 261 -1.71 -34.07 15.31
CA ALA A 261 -1.48 -33.56 16.65
C ALA A 261 -2.74 -33.62 17.52
N ARG A 262 -3.89 -33.24 16.95
CA ARG A 262 -5.22 -33.27 17.59
C ARG A 262 -5.90 -34.64 17.52
N SER A 263 -5.21 -35.69 17.09
CA SER A 263 -5.73 -37.06 17.10
C SER A 263 -4.70 -38.01 17.71
N LEU A 264 -3.82 -38.58 16.89
CA LEU A 264 -2.82 -39.57 17.27
C LEU A 264 -1.92 -39.12 18.43
N PHE A 265 -1.44 -37.87 18.41
CA PHE A 265 -0.47 -37.42 19.41
C PHE A 265 -1.12 -37.05 20.74
N GLU A 266 -2.42 -36.75 20.75
CA GLU A 266 -3.15 -36.60 22.00
C GLU A 266 -3.56 -37.93 22.62
N GLU A 267 -3.81 -38.95 21.80
CA GLU A 267 -3.97 -40.34 22.25
C GLU A 267 -2.66 -40.88 22.83
N ASP A 268 -1.54 -40.69 22.11
CA ASP A 268 -0.20 -41.10 22.51
C ASP A 268 0.80 -39.94 22.44
N SER A 269 0.91 -39.22 23.56
CA SER A 269 1.80 -38.06 23.68
C SER A 269 3.28 -38.40 23.54
N LEU A 270 3.71 -39.61 23.90
CA LEU A 270 5.12 -40.00 23.79
C LEU A 270 5.50 -40.18 22.33
N ARG A 271 4.66 -40.89 21.58
CA ARG A 271 4.79 -41.00 20.13
C ARG A 271 4.76 -39.63 19.45
N GLY A 272 3.87 -38.74 19.90
CA GLY A 272 3.80 -37.37 19.38
C GLY A 272 5.10 -36.60 19.56
N VAL A 273 5.71 -36.66 20.74
CA VAL A 273 7.01 -36.00 21.01
C VAL A 273 8.11 -36.56 20.09
N GLU A 274 8.20 -37.89 19.96
CA GLU A 274 9.21 -38.55 19.11
C GLU A 274 9.04 -38.19 17.63
N TRP A 275 7.80 -38.22 17.12
CA TRP A 275 7.50 -37.88 15.74
C TRP A 275 7.78 -36.42 15.45
N LEU A 276 7.28 -35.50 16.29
CA LEU A 276 7.48 -34.06 16.11
C LEU A 276 8.96 -33.70 16.21
N TYR A 277 9.72 -34.29 17.14
CA TYR A 277 11.17 -34.07 17.23
C TYR A 277 11.89 -34.42 15.92
N THR A 278 11.45 -35.49 15.26
CA THR A 278 12.04 -35.97 14.01
C THR A 278 11.63 -35.11 12.82
N TYR A 279 10.33 -34.80 12.69
CA TYR A 279 9.77 -34.29 11.43
C TYR A 279 9.45 -32.80 11.43
N ILE A 280 9.12 -32.19 12.58
CA ILE A 280 8.81 -30.75 12.62
C ILE A 280 9.96 -29.85 12.11
N PRO A 281 11.27 -30.21 12.23
CA PRO A 281 12.35 -29.40 11.66
C PRO A 281 12.34 -29.33 10.12
N PHE A 282 11.62 -30.22 9.44
CA PHE A 282 11.45 -30.18 7.98
C PHE A 282 10.35 -29.20 7.56
N MET A 283 9.39 -28.88 8.44
CA MET A 283 8.30 -27.96 8.14
C MET A 283 8.83 -26.53 8.07
N LYS A 284 8.48 -25.80 7.00
CA LYS A 284 8.88 -24.42 6.83
C LYS A 284 8.22 -23.53 7.87
N TYR A 285 8.97 -22.50 8.21
CA TYR A 285 8.51 -21.46 9.09
C TYR A 285 7.45 -20.55 8.43
N LEU A 286 7.61 -20.21 7.14
CA LEU A 286 6.76 -19.24 6.45
C LEU A 286 6.64 -19.59 4.96
N ALA A 287 5.44 -19.46 4.39
CA ALA A 287 5.16 -19.36 2.97
C ALA A 287 5.05 -17.86 2.55
N PRO A 288 6.10 -17.26 1.96
CA PRO A 288 6.15 -15.80 1.77
C PRO A 288 5.35 -15.28 0.57
N GLN A 289 4.90 -16.15 -0.32
CA GLN A 289 4.27 -15.82 -1.61
C GLN A 289 3.26 -16.91 -1.96
N GLY A 290 2.32 -16.57 -2.86
CA GLY A 290 1.34 -17.48 -3.45
C GLY A 290 -0.09 -17.01 -3.18
N GLN A 291 -1.05 -17.62 -3.86
CA GLN A 291 -2.42 -17.11 -3.97
C GLN A 291 -3.17 -17.07 -2.64
N TRP A 292 -2.85 -17.93 -1.68
CA TRP A 292 -3.51 -17.94 -0.35
C TRP A 292 -2.47 -18.02 0.77
N ASN A 293 -1.39 -17.28 0.62
CA ASN A 293 -0.25 -17.38 1.53
C ASN A 293 -0.56 -16.97 2.97
N ASN A 294 -1.53 -16.09 3.24
CA ASN A 294 -1.95 -15.83 4.62
C ASN A 294 -2.64 -17.06 5.21
N SER A 295 -3.52 -17.72 4.45
CA SER A 295 -4.13 -19.00 4.83
C SER A 295 -3.10 -20.10 5.13
N TRP A 296 -2.11 -20.26 4.26
CA TRP A 296 -1.06 -21.27 4.49
C TRP A 296 -0.26 -21.00 5.76
N ASN A 297 -0.02 -19.72 6.06
CA ASN A 297 0.76 -19.30 7.22
C ASN A 297 -0.01 -19.42 8.53
N ILE A 298 -1.33 -19.20 8.55
CA ILE A 298 -2.12 -19.44 9.78
C ILE A 298 -2.14 -20.94 10.12
N TRP A 299 -2.17 -21.81 9.10
CA TRP A 299 -2.00 -23.26 9.30
C TRP A 299 -0.63 -23.64 9.85
N TYR A 300 0.44 -23.00 9.37
CA TYR A 300 1.77 -23.18 9.95
C TYR A 300 1.82 -22.70 11.40
N ALA A 301 1.23 -21.54 11.70
CA ALA A 301 1.12 -21.01 13.05
C ALA A 301 0.42 -22.01 13.97
N ASN A 302 -0.71 -22.57 13.52
CA ASN A 302 -1.50 -23.53 14.28
C ASN A 302 -0.71 -24.83 14.56
N ALA A 303 -0.03 -25.36 13.54
CA ALA A 303 0.82 -26.53 13.70
C ALA A 303 1.95 -26.29 14.71
N TYR A 304 2.58 -25.11 14.68
CA TYR A 304 3.62 -24.76 15.65
C TYR A 304 3.08 -24.55 17.08
N ASN A 305 1.86 -24.05 17.23
CA ASN A 305 1.18 -23.95 18.53
C ASN A 305 1.09 -25.34 19.19
N PHE A 306 0.44 -26.28 18.52
CA PHE A 306 0.26 -27.64 19.06
C PHE A 306 1.58 -28.43 19.15
N SER A 307 2.51 -28.23 18.22
CA SER A 307 3.84 -28.82 18.33
C SER A 307 4.61 -28.33 19.54
N GLY A 308 4.59 -27.01 19.80
CA GLY A 308 5.21 -26.40 20.98
C GLY A 308 4.60 -26.89 22.28
N ARG A 309 3.28 -27.08 22.29
CA ARG A 309 2.53 -27.63 23.43
C ARG A 309 2.90 -29.08 23.75
N ILE A 310 2.83 -29.97 22.75
CA ILE A 310 3.13 -31.40 22.91
C ILE A 310 4.60 -31.60 23.29
N MET A 311 5.52 -30.92 22.58
CA MET A 311 6.95 -31.09 22.80
C MET A 311 7.50 -30.32 24.01
N LYS A 312 6.73 -29.39 24.57
CA LYS A 312 7.20 -28.40 25.56
C LYS A 312 8.43 -27.62 25.07
N VAL A 313 8.44 -27.27 23.77
CA VAL A 313 9.54 -26.52 23.13
C VAL A 313 9.11 -25.09 22.85
N HIS A 314 9.66 -24.16 23.63
CA HIS A 314 9.33 -22.74 23.58
C HIS A 314 9.48 -22.08 22.19
N ARG A 315 10.50 -22.48 21.41
CA ARG A 315 10.75 -21.95 20.06
C ARG A 315 9.55 -22.04 19.12
N TYR A 316 8.74 -23.10 19.20
CA TYR A 316 7.59 -23.24 18.30
C TYR A 316 6.42 -22.34 18.70
N ARG A 317 6.28 -22.02 19.99
CA ARG A 317 5.38 -20.96 20.44
C ARG A 317 5.79 -19.59 19.87
N LEU A 318 7.09 -19.29 19.87
CA LEU A 318 7.60 -18.06 19.25
C LEU A 318 7.28 -18.00 17.75
N TYR A 319 7.33 -19.14 17.05
CA TYR A 319 6.93 -19.19 15.64
C TYR A 319 5.44 -18.96 15.43
N HIS A 320 4.60 -19.62 16.24
CA HIS A 320 3.16 -19.39 16.24
C HIS A 320 2.84 -17.90 16.46
N HIS A 321 3.38 -17.31 17.52
CA HIS A 321 3.17 -15.90 17.86
C HIS A 321 3.59 -14.95 16.73
N SER A 322 4.80 -15.10 16.18
CA SER A 322 5.27 -14.24 15.08
C SER A 322 4.43 -14.36 13.81
N LEU A 323 3.95 -15.57 13.48
CA LEU A 323 3.09 -15.78 12.31
C LEU A 323 1.69 -15.18 12.52
N THR A 324 1.09 -15.37 13.71
CA THR A 324 -0.19 -14.74 14.08
C THR A 324 -0.09 -13.21 13.97
N ASP A 325 0.94 -12.60 14.57
CA ASP A 325 1.13 -11.15 14.49
C ASP A 325 1.40 -10.67 13.05
N SER A 326 2.03 -11.49 12.22
CA SER A 326 2.27 -11.17 10.81
C SER A 326 0.96 -11.08 10.02
N LEU A 327 -0.03 -11.90 10.38
CA LEU A 327 -1.35 -11.91 9.76
C LEU A 327 -2.19 -10.73 10.25
N LEU A 328 -2.13 -10.39 11.54
CA LEU A 328 -2.80 -9.19 12.09
C LEU A 328 -2.33 -7.89 11.41
N VAL A 329 -1.07 -7.80 10.99
CA VAL A 329 -0.56 -6.64 10.24
C VAL A 329 -1.21 -6.50 8.85
N GLN A 330 -1.88 -7.54 8.36
CA GLN A 330 -2.60 -7.48 7.08
C GLN A 330 -4.00 -6.88 7.19
N ASP A 331 -4.56 -6.73 8.39
CA ASP A 331 -5.76 -5.91 8.67
C ASP A 331 -5.38 -4.43 8.49
N ARG A 332 -5.70 -3.85 7.32
CA ARG A 332 -5.16 -2.55 6.88
C ARG A 332 -6.07 -1.37 7.18
N ASP A 333 -7.37 -1.60 7.26
CA ASP A 333 -8.37 -0.61 7.65
C ASP A 333 -8.80 -0.77 9.12
N ASN A 334 -8.26 -1.77 9.81
CA ASN A 334 -8.44 -2.00 11.23
C ASN A 334 -9.91 -2.24 11.57
N ASP A 335 -10.58 -3.12 10.83
CA ASP A 335 -11.97 -3.53 11.07
C ASP A 335 -12.10 -4.93 11.72
N GLY A 336 -11.02 -5.72 11.72
CA GLY A 336 -10.95 -7.07 12.29
C GLY A 336 -10.92 -8.19 11.26
N GLY A 337 -11.01 -7.85 9.98
CA GLY A 337 -10.79 -8.69 8.83
C GLY A 337 -9.31 -8.93 8.55
N VAL A 338 -9.02 -10.04 7.89
CA VAL A 338 -7.69 -10.35 7.33
C VAL A 338 -7.90 -10.83 5.90
N PRO A 339 -7.00 -10.51 4.95
CA PRO A 339 -7.12 -11.01 3.59
C PRO A 339 -6.50 -12.40 3.45
N PRO A 340 -6.98 -13.24 2.51
CA PRO A 340 -6.45 -14.57 2.27
C PRO A 340 -5.05 -14.53 1.64
N THR A 341 -4.71 -13.41 0.99
CA THR A 341 -3.42 -13.17 0.35
C THR A 341 -2.73 -11.96 0.94
N LYS A 342 -1.42 -12.10 1.18
CA LYS A 342 -0.59 -10.97 1.55
C LYS A 342 -0.58 -9.93 0.43
N GLY A 343 -0.91 -8.69 0.78
CA GLY A 343 -0.80 -7.56 -0.12
C GLY A 343 -2.10 -7.13 -0.78
N ASP A 344 -3.20 -7.83 -0.54
CA ASP A 344 -4.53 -7.46 -1.03
C ASP A 344 -4.96 -6.06 -0.55
N SER A 345 -5.99 -5.52 -1.18
CA SER A 345 -6.55 -4.20 -0.82
C SER A 345 -7.03 -4.19 0.63
N GLN A 346 -7.16 -3.00 1.21
CA GLN A 346 -7.74 -2.87 2.56
C GLN A 346 -9.17 -3.43 2.62
N ASN A 347 -9.95 -3.34 1.53
CA ASN A 347 -11.29 -3.95 1.41
C ASN A 347 -11.22 -5.40 0.85
N GLY A 348 -10.12 -6.11 1.16
CA GLY A 348 -9.78 -7.41 0.58
C GLY A 348 -10.01 -8.55 1.56
N ASP A 349 -10.72 -8.31 2.65
CA ASP A 349 -10.76 -9.19 3.79
C ASP A 349 -11.87 -10.24 3.66
N HIS A 350 -11.57 -11.45 4.13
CA HIS A 350 -12.45 -12.61 3.98
C HIS A 350 -12.88 -13.16 5.34
N SER A 351 -14.12 -13.63 5.43
CA SER A 351 -14.67 -14.12 6.70
C SER A 351 -13.88 -15.31 7.22
N TRP A 352 -13.52 -16.27 6.36
CA TRP A 352 -12.92 -17.55 6.76
C TRP A 352 -11.48 -17.43 7.27
N ILE A 353 -10.64 -16.63 6.63
CA ILE A 353 -9.27 -16.43 7.14
C ILE A 353 -9.28 -15.63 8.44
N SER A 354 -10.26 -14.73 8.59
CA SER A 354 -10.47 -13.96 9.81
C SER A 354 -10.94 -14.86 10.95
N THR A 355 -11.87 -15.79 10.72
CA THR A 355 -12.26 -16.79 11.73
C THR A 355 -11.09 -17.72 12.07
N TYR A 356 -10.21 -18.07 11.12
CA TYR A 356 -8.97 -18.85 11.40
C TYR A 356 -8.06 -18.12 12.38
N MET A 357 -7.97 -16.79 12.33
CA MET A 357 -7.21 -16.03 13.32
C MET A 357 -7.68 -16.33 14.74
N VAL A 358 -8.98 -16.54 14.95
CA VAL A 358 -9.54 -16.82 16.28
C VAL A 358 -9.15 -18.21 16.77
N PHE A 359 -9.58 -19.26 16.09
CA PHE A 359 -9.41 -20.64 16.58
C PHE A 359 -8.10 -21.30 16.17
N MET A 360 -7.21 -20.59 15.47
CA MET A 360 -5.87 -21.07 15.16
C MET A 360 -4.78 -20.11 15.61
N GLY A 361 -5.00 -18.81 15.39
CA GLY A 361 -3.99 -17.78 15.64
C GLY A 361 -3.95 -17.33 17.09
N PHE A 362 -5.11 -17.10 17.70
CA PHE A 362 -5.23 -16.61 19.07
C PHE A 362 -5.30 -17.75 20.09
N GLU A 363 -5.69 -18.96 19.66
CA GLU A 363 -5.67 -20.14 20.52
C GLU A 363 -4.28 -20.35 21.11
N GLY A 364 -4.17 -20.40 22.44
CA GLY A 364 -2.87 -20.50 23.11
C GLY A 364 -2.10 -19.20 23.32
N LEU A 365 -2.45 -18.13 22.61
CA LEU A 365 -2.01 -16.78 22.99
C LEU A 365 -3.01 -16.17 23.98
N MET A 366 -4.27 -16.55 23.89
CA MET A 366 -5.34 -16.13 24.80
C MET A 366 -5.49 -17.01 26.05
N ASP A 367 -4.82 -18.15 26.13
CA ASP A 367 -4.94 -19.09 27.25
C ASP A 367 -4.30 -18.56 28.56
N SER A 368 -3.47 -17.52 28.45
CA SER A 368 -2.84 -16.84 29.60
C SER A 368 -3.40 -15.45 29.86
N ILE A 369 -4.56 -15.13 29.30
CA ILE A 369 -5.27 -13.89 29.64
C ILE A 369 -5.58 -13.90 31.14
N ARG A 370 -5.40 -12.73 31.73
CA ARG A 370 -5.55 -12.41 33.14
C ARG A 370 -6.90 -11.77 33.41
N ASP A 371 -7.37 -11.77 34.65
CA ASP A 371 -8.65 -11.12 34.94
C ASP A 371 -8.50 -9.59 34.86
N PHE A 372 -7.40 -9.07 35.37
CA PHE A 372 -7.10 -7.63 35.41
C PHE A 372 -5.75 -7.35 34.73
N ASP A 373 -5.78 -6.82 33.51
CA ASP A 373 -4.58 -6.49 32.71
C ASP A 373 -4.87 -5.27 31.83
N VAL A 374 -4.14 -4.18 32.02
CA VAL A 374 -4.26 -2.95 31.23
C VAL A 374 -2.89 -2.51 30.75
N GLY A 375 -2.81 -2.16 29.47
CA GLY A 375 -1.55 -1.67 28.89
C GLY A 375 -1.71 -0.33 28.21
N VAL A 376 -0.64 0.46 28.25
CA VAL A 376 -0.49 1.62 27.37
C VAL A 376 0.09 1.11 26.06
N MET A 377 -0.76 0.89 25.06
CA MET A 377 -0.33 0.34 23.77
C MET A 377 0.64 1.27 23.04
N LYS A 378 0.36 2.57 22.99
CA LYS A 378 1.14 3.50 22.16
C LYS A 378 0.91 4.94 22.61
N VAL A 379 1.93 5.77 22.43
CA VAL A 379 1.74 7.23 22.43
C VAL A 379 1.36 7.66 21.01
N LEU A 380 0.12 8.14 20.83
CA LEU A 380 -0.40 8.61 19.55
C LEU A 380 0.05 10.03 19.20
N SER A 381 0.26 10.86 20.23
CA SER A 381 0.82 12.20 20.12
C SER A 381 1.56 12.52 21.42
N PRO A 382 2.75 13.13 21.38
CA PRO A 382 3.52 13.46 20.19
C PRO A 382 4.18 12.24 19.55
N ILE A 383 4.41 12.25 18.22
CA ILE A 383 5.19 11.24 17.49
C ILE A 383 6.39 11.86 16.77
N GLU A 384 7.42 11.05 16.48
CA GLU A 384 8.70 11.52 15.88
C GLU A 384 8.53 12.31 14.58
N LYS A 385 7.48 12.02 13.80
CA LYS A 385 7.22 12.67 12.49
C LYS A 385 6.53 14.02 12.60
N GLN A 386 5.84 14.30 13.71
CA GLN A 386 5.15 15.57 13.90
C GLN A 386 6.18 16.69 14.10
N ILE A 387 5.84 17.88 13.60
CA ILE A 387 6.65 19.07 13.78
C ILE A 387 6.12 19.81 14.99
N PHE A 388 7.01 20.06 15.95
CA PHE A 388 6.74 20.87 17.12
C PHE A 388 7.68 22.07 17.12
N LEU A 389 7.13 23.24 17.39
CA LEU A 389 7.83 24.51 17.47
C LEU A 389 7.88 24.97 18.94
N PRO A 390 8.75 25.93 19.27
CA PRO A 390 8.78 26.52 20.61
C PRO A 390 7.44 27.22 20.84
N PHE A 391 6.97 27.19 22.09
CA PHE A 391 5.69 27.79 22.51
C PHE A 391 4.42 27.06 22.06
N ASP A 392 4.52 25.99 21.26
CA ASP A 392 3.39 25.10 21.02
C ASP A 392 2.91 24.51 22.35
N THR A 393 1.59 24.45 22.52
CA THR A 393 0.99 23.65 23.58
C THR A 393 0.84 22.22 23.07
N LEU A 394 1.44 21.26 23.76
CA LEU A 394 1.36 19.85 23.35
C LEU A 394 0.36 19.08 24.20
N ASP A 395 -0.63 18.53 23.51
CA ASP A 395 -1.46 17.47 24.06
C ASP A 395 -0.77 16.12 23.87
N VAL A 396 -0.88 15.28 24.91
CA VAL A 396 -0.37 13.91 24.86
C VAL A 396 -1.55 12.97 24.73
N SER A 397 -1.62 12.21 23.64
CA SER A 397 -2.66 11.21 23.42
C SER A 397 -2.05 9.83 23.53
N LEU A 398 -2.67 8.96 24.32
CA LEU A 398 -2.26 7.57 24.50
C LEU A 398 -3.36 6.64 24.04
N LEU A 399 -2.98 5.56 23.37
CA LEU A 399 -3.84 4.43 23.11
C LEU A 399 -3.66 3.42 24.26
N CYS A 400 -4.74 3.12 24.96
CA CYS A 400 -4.77 2.19 26.08
C CYS A 400 -5.68 1.01 25.75
N ALA A 401 -5.38 -0.17 26.27
CA ALA A 401 -6.15 -1.38 26.02
C ALA A 401 -6.40 -2.18 27.27
N ASN A 402 -7.59 -2.76 27.34
CA ASN A 402 -7.89 -3.86 28.23
C ASN A 402 -7.38 -5.15 27.60
N TYR A 403 -6.44 -5.82 28.27
CA TYR A 403 -5.91 -7.11 27.89
C TYR A 403 -6.51 -8.25 28.70
N GLY A 404 -7.26 -7.93 29.76
CA GLY A 404 -7.85 -8.90 30.70
C GLY A 404 -9.29 -9.28 30.40
N LEU A 405 -9.87 -10.15 31.25
CA LEU A 405 -11.25 -10.65 31.16
C LEU A 405 -12.28 -9.81 31.91
N MET A 406 -11.85 -8.88 32.76
CA MET A 406 -12.74 -8.01 33.53
C MET A 406 -12.78 -6.60 32.98
N SER A 407 -13.96 -5.97 33.00
CA SER A 407 -14.08 -4.53 32.76
C SER A 407 -13.35 -3.74 33.83
N LEU A 408 -12.55 -2.76 33.41
CA LEU A 408 -11.70 -1.96 34.28
C LEU A 408 -12.25 -0.54 34.37
N ASN A 409 -12.50 -0.06 35.59
CA ASN A 409 -13.05 1.27 35.82
C ASN A 409 -12.01 2.15 36.50
N SER A 410 -11.93 3.43 36.08
CA SER A 410 -11.04 4.43 36.68
C SER A 410 -9.57 3.95 36.78
N VAL A 411 -9.07 3.30 35.73
CA VAL A 411 -7.68 2.85 35.63
C VAL A 411 -6.75 4.06 35.67
N PRO A 412 -5.77 4.13 36.58
CA PRO A 412 -4.79 5.21 36.60
C PRO A 412 -3.86 5.11 35.39
N ILE A 413 -3.80 6.19 34.60
CA ILE A 413 -2.86 6.35 33.50
C ILE A 413 -2.07 7.64 33.75
N SER A 414 -0.76 7.52 33.66
CA SER A 414 0.18 8.60 33.96
C SER A 414 1.12 8.82 32.80
N ILE A 415 1.51 10.07 32.60
CA ILE A 415 2.66 10.44 31.79
C ILE A 415 3.72 11.08 32.69
N SER A 416 4.98 10.87 32.36
CA SER A 416 6.11 11.47 33.05
C SER A 416 7.22 11.83 32.07
N SER A 417 7.98 12.86 32.44
CA SER A 417 9.05 13.49 31.65
C SER A 417 8.55 14.00 30.28
N PRO A 418 8.88 15.22 29.85
CA PRO A 418 9.39 16.34 30.66
C PRO A 418 8.37 16.90 31.66
N PHE A 419 7.12 16.43 31.62
CA PHE A 419 6.03 16.87 32.46
C PHE A 419 5.28 15.66 33.04
N ASN A 420 4.76 15.80 34.26
CA ASN A 420 4.00 14.75 34.92
C ASN A 420 2.52 15.12 34.91
N PHE A 421 1.68 14.19 34.49
CA PHE A 421 0.24 14.35 34.53
C PHE A 421 -0.43 13.00 34.71
N ASP A 422 -1.44 12.96 35.58
CA ASP A 422 -2.20 11.76 35.89
C ASP A 422 -3.65 11.95 35.46
N SER A 423 -4.25 10.88 34.96
CA SER A 423 -5.67 10.82 34.66
C SER A 423 -6.17 9.40 34.83
N THR A 424 -7.45 9.18 34.56
CA THR A 424 -8.06 7.86 34.62
C THR A 424 -8.85 7.55 33.37
N ILE A 425 -8.83 6.29 32.94
CA ILE A 425 -9.68 5.77 31.86
C ILE A 425 -10.49 4.58 32.35
N SER A 426 -11.71 4.40 31.84
CA SER A 426 -12.47 3.16 32.04
C SER A 426 -12.48 2.38 30.73
N LEU A 427 -12.08 1.11 30.78
CA LEU A 427 -11.97 0.23 29.63
C LEU A 427 -12.85 -1.00 29.87
N ALA A 428 -13.90 -1.15 29.07
CA ALA A 428 -14.69 -2.37 29.06
C ALA A 428 -13.83 -3.57 28.62
N LEU A 429 -14.34 -4.78 28.82
CA LEU A 429 -13.71 -6.00 28.30
C LEU A 429 -13.43 -5.87 26.80
N GLY A 430 -12.19 -6.14 26.38
CA GLY A 430 -11.76 -6.03 24.98
C GLY A 430 -11.70 -4.61 24.42
N ALA A 431 -11.89 -3.58 25.25
CA ALA A 431 -11.84 -2.19 24.80
C ALA A 431 -10.41 -1.73 24.54
N VAL A 432 -10.24 -0.99 23.45
CA VAL A 432 -9.09 -0.15 23.16
C VAL A 432 -9.63 1.26 23.01
N ASP A 433 -9.08 2.20 23.77
CA ASP A 433 -9.58 3.57 23.79
C ASP A 433 -8.41 4.56 23.95
N THR A 434 -8.66 5.80 23.56
CA THR A 434 -7.68 6.87 23.59
C THR A 434 -7.94 7.80 24.76
N ILE A 435 -6.90 8.06 25.55
CA ILE A 435 -6.91 9.15 26.54
C ILE A 435 -6.02 10.29 26.06
N THR A 436 -6.57 11.50 26.06
CA THR A 436 -5.82 12.72 25.74
C THR A 436 -5.63 13.55 27.00
N PHE A 437 -4.37 13.82 27.32
CA PHE A 437 -3.96 14.76 28.34
C PHE A 437 -3.84 16.14 27.71
N HIS A 438 -4.79 17.00 28.04
CA HIS A 438 -4.72 18.43 27.72
C HIS A 438 -3.79 19.14 28.70
N THR A 439 -2.49 18.80 28.62
CA THR A 439 -1.51 19.12 29.67
C THR A 439 -1.24 20.62 29.80
N GLN A 440 -1.57 21.40 28.78
CA GLN A 440 -1.09 22.78 28.60
C GLN A 440 0.44 22.89 28.65
N TRP A 441 1.16 21.79 28.46
CA TRP A 441 2.61 21.78 28.52
C TRP A 441 3.18 22.48 27.31
N VAL A 442 4.02 23.46 27.59
CA VAL A 442 4.77 24.23 26.60
C VAL A 442 6.25 23.87 26.74
N PRO A 443 6.94 23.42 25.67
CA PRO A 443 8.36 23.13 25.74
C PRO A 443 9.16 24.36 26.18
N PRO A 444 10.00 24.26 27.22
CA PRO A 444 10.79 25.39 27.70
C PRO A 444 11.97 25.71 26.78
N ASP A 445 12.35 24.77 25.91
CA ASP A 445 13.47 24.88 24.98
C ASP A 445 13.25 23.98 23.74
N THR A 446 14.13 24.13 22.76
CA THR A 446 14.25 23.28 21.58
C THR A 446 15.09 22.04 21.87
N GLY A 447 14.95 21.00 21.05
CA GLY A 447 15.73 19.77 21.18
C GLY A 447 14.88 18.52 21.23
N ARG A 448 15.47 17.42 21.71
CA ARG A 448 14.79 16.13 21.83
C ARG A 448 14.17 15.99 23.22
N PHE A 449 12.91 15.60 23.25
CA PHE A 449 12.16 15.30 24.45
C PHE A 449 11.59 13.88 24.37
N SER A 450 11.19 13.36 25.52
CA SER A 450 10.64 12.01 25.64
C SER A 450 9.50 12.00 26.64
N PHE A 451 8.32 11.57 26.21
CA PHE A 451 7.21 11.22 27.11
C PHE A 451 7.26 9.74 27.46
N HIS A 452 7.15 9.45 28.75
CA HIS A 452 7.02 8.10 29.28
C HIS A 452 5.61 7.93 29.84
N ALA A 453 4.80 7.13 29.17
CA ALA A 453 3.45 6.82 29.59
C ALA A 453 3.43 5.47 30.31
N PHE A 454 2.63 5.37 31.37
CA PHE A 454 2.52 4.14 32.15
C PHE A 454 1.18 4.04 32.88
N THR A 455 0.82 2.82 33.28
CA THR A 455 -0.26 2.56 34.25
C THR A 455 0.31 1.98 35.55
N GLN A 456 -0.41 2.14 36.65
CA GLN A 456 -0.08 1.59 37.97
C GLN A 456 -1.29 0.92 38.62
N LEU A 457 -2.08 0.19 37.83
CA LEU A 457 -3.19 -0.57 38.38
C LEU A 457 -2.65 -1.59 39.39
N SER A 458 -3.10 -1.52 40.65
CA SER A 458 -2.50 -2.26 41.77
C SER A 458 -2.62 -3.78 41.68
N ASN A 459 -3.56 -4.26 40.86
CA ASN A 459 -3.81 -5.67 40.59
C ASN A 459 -3.54 -6.02 39.12
N ASP A 460 -2.75 -5.21 38.41
CA ASP A 460 -2.33 -5.56 37.05
C ASP A 460 -1.46 -6.81 37.09
N GLU A 461 -1.88 -7.84 36.36
CA GLU A 461 -1.21 -9.12 36.34
C GLU A 461 -0.13 -9.21 35.25
N ARG A 462 0.08 -8.17 34.40
CA ARG A 462 1.10 -8.17 33.33
C ARG A 462 1.83 -6.84 33.09
N ILE A 463 2.85 -6.58 33.91
CA ILE A 463 3.71 -5.38 33.84
C ILE A 463 4.46 -5.08 32.51
N SER A 464 4.49 -6.01 31.56
CA SER A 464 5.28 -5.87 30.33
C SER A 464 4.62 -5.01 29.25
N ASN A 465 3.31 -4.76 29.35
CA ASN A 465 2.53 -3.91 28.44
C ASN A 465 2.15 -2.55 29.08
N ASP A 466 2.45 -2.32 30.36
CA ASP A 466 2.05 -1.14 31.12
C ASP A 466 2.67 0.16 30.63
N THR A 467 3.86 0.11 29.99
CA THR A 467 4.67 1.31 29.71
C THR A 467 4.85 1.53 28.22
N SER A 468 4.73 2.79 27.77
CA SER A 468 5.04 3.23 26.41
C SER A 468 5.91 4.48 26.44
N LYS A 469 6.65 4.73 25.36
CA LYS A 469 7.52 5.90 25.22
C LYS A 469 7.32 6.55 23.86
N ALA A 470 7.34 7.88 23.80
CA ALA A 470 7.49 8.63 22.57
C ALA A 470 8.66 9.59 22.66
N ASP A 471 9.56 9.51 21.67
CA ASP A 471 10.59 10.51 21.42
C ASP A 471 10.10 11.49 20.35
N PHE A 472 10.30 12.79 20.59
CA PHE A 472 9.94 13.85 19.65
C PHE A 472 10.96 14.97 19.68
N ARG A 473 10.93 15.84 18.67
CA ARG A 473 11.86 16.98 18.56
C ARG A 473 11.08 18.28 18.44
N VAL A 474 11.34 19.20 19.36
CA VAL A 474 10.96 20.60 19.25
C VAL A 474 12.04 21.30 18.44
N ARG A 475 11.65 21.91 17.32
CA ARG A 475 12.58 22.51 16.37
C ARG A 475 12.73 24.00 16.64
N GLU A 476 13.95 24.51 16.51
CA GLU A 476 14.22 25.94 16.65
C GLU A 476 13.66 26.70 15.46
N LEU A 477 12.88 27.75 15.73
CA LEU A 477 12.45 28.70 14.72
C LEU A 477 13.63 29.53 14.24
N ARG A 478 13.75 29.66 12.92
CA ARG A 478 14.79 30.44 12.24
C ARG A 478 14.12 31.41 11.29
N ILE A 479 14.44 32.69 11.43
CA ILE A 479 14.01 33.70 10.47
C ILE A 479 14.93 33.59 9.26
N VAL A 480 14.34 33.33 8.09
CA VAL A 480 15.03 33.42 6.81
C VAL A 480 14.45 34.59 6.02
N SER A 481 15.31 35.27 5.28
CA SER A 481 14.95 36.43 4.47
C SER A 481 15.58 36.32 3.10
N GLY A 482 14.93 36.91 2.11
CA GLY A 482 15.44 37.02 0.75
C GLY A 482 14.76 38.17 0.01
N VAL A 483 15.09 38.31 -1.27
CA VAL A 483 14.43 39.26 -2.17
C VAL A 483 13.82 38.56 -3.39
N VAL A 484 12.69 39.07 -3.88
CA VAL A 484 12.18 38.76 -5.22
C VAL A 484 12.38 39.98 -6.10
N LYS A 485 13.21 39.86 -7.14
CA LYS A 485 13.60 40.97 -8.00
C LYS A 485 13.68 40.55 -9.47
N ASP A 486 13.47 41.51 -10.35
CA ASP A 486 13.75 41.35 -11.76
C ASP A 486 15.26 41.10 -11.95
N ARG A 487 15.61 40.04 -12.68
CA ARG A 487 17.01 39.63 -12.84
C ARG A 487 17.88 40.70 -13.51
N ILE A 488 17.32 41.47 -14.45
CA ILE A 488 18.07 42.38 -15.30
C ILE A 488 18.09 43.79 -14.70
N THR A 489 16.91 44.30 -14.35
CA THR A 489 16.72 45.67 -13.85
C THR A 489 16.94 45.77 -12.34
N SER A 490 16.94 44.65 -11.62
CA SER A 490 16.98 44.61 -10.15
C SER A 490 15.81 45.34 -9.47
N SER A 491 14.73 45.62 -10.21
CA SER A 491 13.50 46.19 -9.67
C SER A 491 12.83 45.20 -8.72
N PRO A 492 12.20 45.68 -7.63
CA PRO A 492 11.40 44.82 -6.75
C PRO A 492 10.23 44.20 -7.52
N ILE A 493 9.87 42.97 -7.17
CA ILE A 493 8.69 42.27 -7.71
C ILE A 493 7.75 42.00 -6.53
N GLU A 494 6.49 42.40 -6.65
CA GLU A 494 5.45 41.99 -5.71
C GLU A 494 5.14 40.50 -5.89
N ALA A 495 5.26 39.70 -4.84
CA ALA A 495 5.03 38.25 -4.89
C ALA A 495 4.53 37.67 -3.57
N ALA A 496 3.70 36.63 -3.67
CA ALA A 496 3.39 35.72 -2.57
C ALA A 496 4.30 34.49 -2.64
N LEU A 497 4.87 34.09 -1.50
CA LEU A 497 5.73 32.92 -1.39
C LEU A 497 5.10 31.89 -0.44
N PHE A 498 5.13 30.62 -0.84
CA PHE A 498 4.58 29.50 -0.10
C PHE A 498 5.67 28.46 0.20
N PHE A 499 5.77 28.03 1.45
CA PHE A 499 6.83 27.16 1.95
C PHE A 499 6.23 25.86 2.50
N THR A 500 6.68 24.73 1.95
CA THR A 500 6.32 23.39 2.40
C THR A 500 7.58 22.57 2.66
N ILE A 501 7.51 21.58 3.56
CA ILE A 501 8.63 20.65 3.74
C ILE A 501 8.77 19.85 2.44
N ARG A 502 10.01 19.62 1.99
CA ARG A 502 10.25 18.89 0.75
C ARG A 502 9.59 17.50 0.77
N GLY A 503 8.72 17.25 -0.19
CA GLY A 503 7.96 16.01 -0.33
C GLY A 503 6.70 15.93 0.56
N ASP A 504 6.38 17.00 1.29
CA ASP A 504 5.11 17.19 1.99
C ASP A 504 4.15 18.00 1.12
N LEU A 505 2.86 17.69 1.17
CA LEU A 505 1.80 18.42 0.45
C LEU A 505 1.25 19.58 1.30
N GLY A 506 2.08 20.13 2.20
CA GLY A 506 1.67 21.15 3.18
C GLY A 506 0.84 20.63 4.35
N GLN A 507 0.82 19.31 4.60
CA GLN A 507 0.01 18.72 5.67
C GLN A 507 0.69 18.81 7.03
N ASN A 508 2.02 18.72 7.08
CA ASN A 508 2.78 18.70 8.33
C ASN A 508 3.30 20.09 8.70
N PHE A 509 3.53 20.96 7.70
CA PHE A 509 3.87 22.36 7.89
C PHE A 509 3.60 23.17 6.64
N PHE A 510 3.08 24.39 6.82
CA PHE A 510 2.87 25.37 5.77
C PHE A 510 3.14 26.77 6.32
N ALA A 511 3.86 27.58 5.55
CA ALA A 511 4.04 29.00 5.83
C ALA A 511 3.93 29.81 4.54
N SER A 512 3.46 31.05 4.66
CA SER A 512 3.37 31.98 3.54
C SER A 512 3.85 33.37 3.94
N VAL A 513 4.36 34.14 2.98
CA VAL A 513 4.79 35.53 3.17
C VAL A 513 4.65 36.29 1.85
N GLU A 514 4.35 37.58 1.94
CA GLU A 514 4.36 38.51 0.81
C GLU A 514 5.64 39.36 0.85
N THR A 515 6.14 39.73 -0.32
CA THR A 515 7.25 40.68 -0.45
C THR A 515 6.79 42.11 -0.15
N ASP A 516 7.69 42.93 0.39
CA ASP A 516 7.53 44.39 0.39
C ASP A 516 7.54 44.92 -1.06
N SER A 517 6.49 45.62 -1.47
CA SER A 517 6.33 46.09 -2.86
C SER A 517 7.33 47.17 -3.28
N LEU A 518 8.03 47.82 -2.35
CA LEU A 518 9.03 48.84 -2.63
C LEU A 518 10.46 48.28 -2.71
N THR A 519 10.74 47.18 -2.00
CA THR A 519 12.11 46.63 -1.89
C THR A 519 12.25 45.22 -2.45
N GLY A 520 11.14 44.48 -2.60
CA GLY A 520 11.08 43.06 -2.97
C GLY A 520 11.52 42.14 -1.82
N GLU A 521 11.80 42.67 -0.63
CA GLU A 521 12.28 41.90 0.51
C GLU A 521 11.15 41.13 1.19
N TYR A 522 11.46 39.94 1.69
CA TYR A 522 10.53 39.15 2.50
C TYR A 522 11.27 38.48 3.67
N SER A 523 10.53 38.11 4.71
CA SER A 523 11.06 37.44 5.90
C SER A 523 10.04 36.45 6.47
N VAL A 524 10.45 35.20 6.67
CA VAL A 524 9.57 34.12 7.14
C VAL A 524 10.25 33.27 8.20
N ALA A 525 9.48 32.83 9.20
CA ALA A 525 9.97 31.94 10.25
C ALA A 525 9.82 30.47 9.81
N LEU A 526 10.94 29.77 9.65
CA LEU A 526 11.03 28.35 9.30
C LEU A 526 11.81 27.59 10.38
N PHE A 527 12.26 26.38 10.10
CA PHE A 527 13.12 25.58 11.00
C PHE A 527 14.12 24.76 10.18
N ASP A 528 15.04 24.06 10.83
CA ASP A 528 16.10 23.30 10.16
C ASP A 528 15.54 22.14 9.29
N SER A 529 15.37 22.36 7.99
CA SER A 529 14.81 21.38 7.05
C SER A 529 15.18 21.72 5.61
N ILE A 530 14.69 20.91 4.68
CA ILE A 530 14.69 21.24 3.25
C ILE A 530 13.26 21.61 2.88
N PHE A 531 13.07 22.80 2.31
CA PHE A 531 11.77 23.32 1.89
C PHE A 531 11.64 23.34 0.36
N SER A 532 10.40 23.13 -0.08
CA SER A 532 9.92 23.47 -1.41
C SER A 532 9.24 24.83 -1.32
N ILE A 533 9.66 25.76 -2.18
CA ILE A 533 9.15 27.13 -2.23
C ILE A 533 8.47 27.34 -3.57
N GLU A 534 7.23 27.80 -3.54
CA GLU A 534 6.50 28.33 -4.69
C GLU A 534 6.42 29.84 -4.56
N VAL A 535 6.84 30.55 -5.60
CA VAL A 535 6.77 32.00 -5.71
C VAL A 535 5.73 32.34 -6.76
N GLN A 536 4.67 33.04 -6.35
CA GLN A 536 3.62 33.56 -7.21
C GLN A 536 3.80 35.08 -7.34
N PRO A 537 4.55 35.54 -8.35
CA PRO A 537 4.79 36.96 -8.56
C PRO A 537 3.62 37.65 -9.30
N GLU A 538 3.62 38.97 -9.29
CA GLU A 538 2.78 39.80 -10.16
C GLU A 538 3.13 39.61 -11.65
N LEU A 539 2.22 40.03 -12.52
CA LEU A 539 2.48 40.09 -13.96
C LEU A 539 3.63 41.08 -14.25
N PRO A 540 4.52 40.78 -15.21
CA PRO A 540 4.47 39.69 -16.20
C PRO A 540 5.32 38.46 -15.81
N TYR A 541 5.65 38.26 -14.54
CA TYR A 541 6.61 37.24 -14.14
C TYR A 541 5.96 35.85 -14.00
N PRO A 542 6.66 34.76 -14.38
CA PRO A 542 6.13 33.41 -14.23
C PRO A 542 6.22 32.90 -12.79
N VAL A 543 5.29 32.04 -12.41
CA VAL A 543 5.38 31.27 -11.16
C VAL A 543 6.69 30.48 -11.14
N THR A 544 7.43 30.60 -10.04
CA THR A 544 8.78 30.03 -9.91
C THR A 544 8.84 29.07 -8.73
N TYR A 545 9.48 27.91 -8.92
CA TYR A 545 9.58 26.86 -7.91
C TYR A 545 11.03 26.56 -7.53
N ARG A 546 11.25 26.29 -6.24
CA ARG A 546 12.54 25.82 -5.72
C ARG A 546 12.37 24.72 -4.69
N ASP A 547 12.73 23.49 -5.07
CA ASP A 547 12.54 22.26 -4.26
C ASP A 547 13.70 21.92 -3.30
N SER A 548 14.67 22.81 -3.15
CA SER A 548 15.91 22.50 -2.40
C SER A 548 16.39 23.66 -1.54
N ALA A 549 15.46 24.44 -0.96
CA ALA A 549 15.81 25.49 -0.02
C ALA A 549 16.23 24.88 1.32
N ILE A 550 17.53 24.90 1.61
CA ILE A 550 18.07 24.32 2.84
C ILE A 550 18.04 25.40 3.93
N VAL A 551 17.35 25.10 5.04
CA VAL A 551 17.40 25.88 6.26
C VAL A 551 18.20 25.09 7.30
N SER A 552 19.20 25.73 7.87
CA SER A 552 20.17 25.18 8.81
C SER A 552 20.69 26.29 9.73
N PRO A 553 21.41 25.97 10.82
CA PRO A 553 22.02 26.99 11.69
C PRO A 553 22.99 27.93 10.95
N ASP A 554 23.63 27.44 9.89
CA ASP A 554 24.61 28.19 9.09
C ASP A 554 23.99 28.87 7.87
N THR A 555 22.66 28.85 7.75
CA THR A 555 21.95 29.47 6.63
C THR A 555 22.10 30.98 6.73
N THR A 556 22.89 31.53 5.82
CA THR A 556 23.25 32.95 5.76
C THR A 556 22.90 33.59 4.41
N GLY A 557 22.30 32.84 3.49
CA GLY A 557 21.89 33.28 2.15
C GLY A 557 21.16 32.17 1.37
N ASP A 558 20.97 32.38 0.07
CA ASP A 558 20.23 31.48 -0.85
C ASP A 558 18.71 31.45 -0.61
N PHE A 559 18.09 32.62 -0.45
CA PHE A 559 16.63 32.81 -0.47
C PHE A 559 16.21 33.90 -1.47
N ASP A 560 17.11 34.33 -2.34
CA ASP A 560 16.80 35.32 -3.35
C ASP A 560 16.22 34.66 -4.61
N PHE A 561 15.17 35.26 -5.15
CA PHE A 561 14.56 34.90 -6.41
C PHE A 561 14.78 36.03 -7.40
N LEU A 562 15.70 35.81 -8.33
CA LEU A 562 15.87 36.67 -9.49
C LEU A 562 15.05 36.07 -10.64
N ILE A 563 13.98 36.74 -11.06
CA ILE A 563 13.01 36.24 -12.04
C ILE A 563 13.06 37.15 -13.27
N ASP A 564 12.98 36.55 -14.46
CA ASP A 564 12.84 37.27 -15.72
C ASP A 564 11.35 37.36 -16.09
N PRO A 565 10.88 38.43 -16.74
CA PRO A 565 9.53 38.48 -17.31
C PRO A 565 9.25 37.24 -18.17
N ALA A 566 8.02 36.76 -18.13
CA ALA A 566 7.62 35.63 -18.96
C ALA A 566 7.80 35.96 -20.44
N THR A 567 8.17 34.97 -21.23
CA THR A 567 8.40 35.15 -22.67
C THR A 567 7.08 35.42 -23.39
N LEU A 568 6.00 34.74 -23.01
CA LEU A 568 4.69 34.88 -23.65
C LEU A 568 3.54 34.71 -22.66
N LEU A 569 2.34 35.08 -23.08
CA LEU A 569 1.09 34.81 -22.37
C LEU A 569 0.41 33.57 -22.98
N LEU A 570 0.08 32.60 -22.14
CA LEU A 570 -0.67 31.40 -22.50
C LEU A 570 -2.09 31.54 -21.97
N VAL A 571 -3.06 31.74 -22.86
CA VAL A 571 -4.47 31.95 -22.50
C VAL A 571 -5.25 30.66 -22.67
N ASN A 572 -5.78 30.16 -21.56
CA ASN A 572 -6.70 29.04 -21.51
C ASN A 572 -8.14 29.54 -21.56
N ARG A 573 -8.77 29.37 -22.72
CA ARG A 573 -10.18 29.71 -22.93
C ARG A 573 -11.10 28.49 -22.98
N ASP A 574 -10.58 27.31 -22.67
CA ASP A 574 -11.37 26.09 -22.54
C ASP A 574 -12.47 26.24 -21.47
N LYS A 575 -13.71 25.86 -21.81
CA LYS A 575 -14.87 25.96 -20.90
C LYS A 575 -14.67 25.20 -19.57
N ASN A 576 -13.85 24.14 -19.58
CA ASN A 576 -13.60 23.31 -18.41
C ASN A 576 -12.26 23.60 -17.71
N GLY A 577 -11.27 24.14 -18.42
CA GLY A 577 -9.91 24.40 -17.95
C GLY A 577 -8.95 23.20 -18.12
N ASN A 578 -9.26 22.24 -18.98
CA ASN A 578 -8.66 20.89 -18.93
C ASN A 578 -7.31 20.73 -19.65
N TYR A 579 -6.95 21.67 -20.54
CA TYR A 579 -5.95 21.39 -21.59
C TYR A 579 -4.62 22.16 -21.46
N SER A 580 -4.46 23.00 -20.43
CA SER A 580 -3.26 23.80 -20.21
C SER A 580 -1.97 22.97 -20.11
N VAL A 581 -2.05 21.76 -19.54
CA VAL A 581 -0.90 20.83 -19.38
C VAL A 581 -0.21 20.49 -20.71
N TYR A 582 -0.97 20.37 -21.80
CA TYR A 582 -0.43 20.02 -23.12
C TYR A 582 0.37 21.16 -23.74
N PHE A 583 0.20 22.39 -23.25
CA PHE A 583 0.99 23.55 -23.66
C PHE A 583 2.15 23.76 -22.69
N SER A 584 1.88 23.82 -21.38
CA SER A 584 2.89 24.09 -20.35
C SER A 584 4.05 23.10 -20.38
N GLU A 585 3.79 21.79 -20.45
CA GLU A 585 4.84 20.77 -20.52
C GLU A 585 5.76 20.98 -21.73
N ASN A 586 5.19 21.34 -22.87
CA ASN A 586 5.97 21.55 -24.10
C ASN A 586 6.78 22.86 -24.02
N LEU A 587 6.21 23.94 -23.50
CA LEU A 587 6.91 25.21 -23.25
C LEU A 587 8.07 25.04 -22.26
N ASP A 588 7.85 24.35 -21.13
CA ASP A 588 8.87 24.01 -20.14
C ASP A 588 10.00 23.15 -20.74
N SER A 589 9.63 22.26 -21.67
CA SER A 589 10.57 21.41 -22.38
C SER A 589 11.42 22.19 -23.40
N LEU A 590 10.92 23.31 -23.91
CA LEU A 590 11.58 24.24 -24.84
C LEU A 590 12.25 25.42 -24.13
N THR A 591 12.22 25.43 -22.79
CA THR A 591 12.73 26.50 -21.92
C THR A 591 12.16 27.88 -22.27
N VAL A 592 10.88 27.93 -22.62
CA VAL A 592 10.15 29.18 -22.88
C VAL A 592 9.27 29.47 -21.66
N SER A 593 9.52 30.58 -20.98
CA SER A 593 8.72 31.01 -19.83
C SER A 593 7.37 31.57 -20.28
N TYR A 594 6.32 31.31 -19.50
CA TYR A 594 4.98 31.79 -19.79
C TYR A 594 4.24 32.16 -18.52
N VAL A 595 3.24 33.04 -18.65
CA VAL A 595 2.16 33.18 -17.66
C VAL A 595 0.95 32.45 -18.20
N LEU A 596 0.37 31.54 -17.41
CA LEU A 596 -0.91 30.91 -17.71
C LEU A 596 -2.04 31.81 -17.21
N TRP A 597 -2.94 32.21 -18.12
CA TRP A 597 -4.14 32.99 -17.80
C TRP A 597 -5.38 32.16 -18.09
N GLU A 598 -6.18 31.91 -17.05
CA GLU A 598 -7.40 31.09 -17.16
C GLU A 598 -8.62 31.98 -17.13
N VAL A 599 -9.18 32.28 -18.32
CA VAL A 599 -10.27 33.26 -18.46
C VAL A 599 -11.50 32.88 -17.62
N LYS A 600 -11.76 31.58 -17.47
CA LYS A 600 -12.81 31.02 -16.61
C LYS A 600 -12.75 31.54 -15.16
N HIS A 601 -11.56 31.84 -14.67
CA HIS A 601 -11.31 32.24 -13.28
C HIS A 601 -10.87 33.70 -13.15
N GLN A 602 -10.30 34.30 -14.21
CA GLN A 602 -9.55 35.55 -14.12
C GLN A 602 -10.11 36.69 -15.01
N ASN A 603 -11.23 36.47 -15.73
CA ASN A 603 -11.80 37.40 -16.71
C ASN A 603 -10.84 37.70 -17.88
N LEU A 604 -11.00 38.87 -18.52
CA LEU A 604 -10.28 39.29 -19.72
C LEU A 604 -8.76 39.27 -19.50
N PRO A 605 -7.95 38.74 -20.44
CA PRO A 605 -6.49 38.76 -20.35
C PRO A 605 -5.89 40.17 -20.17
N PRO A 606 -4.71 40.28 -19.55
CA PRO A 606 -4.07 41.55 -19.22
C PRO A 606 -3.39 42.20 -20.44
N PHE A 607 -4.15 42.54 -21.48
CA PHE A 607 -3.61 43.09 -22.74
C PHE A 607 -2.76 44.34 -22.56
N ASN A 608 -3.09 45.19 -21.57
CA ASN A 608 -2.33 46.39 -21.23
C ASN A 608 -0.93 46.13 -20.64
N LYS A 609 -0.63 44.88 -20.27
CA LYS A 609 0.65 44.45 -19.70
C LYS A 609 1.54 43.72 -20.72
N MET A 610 1.08 43.52 -21.96
CA MET A 610 1.82 42.73 -22.96
C MET A 610 3.17 43.34 -23.36
N ASP A 611 3.37 44.65 -23.19
CA ASP A 611 4.65 45.33 -23.43
C ASP A 611 5.73 44.97 -22.39
N GLU A 612 5.32 44.43 -21.23
CA GLU A 612 6.22 44.03 -20.15
C GLU A 612 6.72 42.58 -20.32
N PHE A 613 6.09 41.78 -21.18
CA PHE A 613 6.53 40.41 -21.49
C PHE A 613 7.79 40.41 -22.37
N GLY A 614 8.59 39.34 -22.27
CA GLY A 614 9.81 39.18 -23.07
C GLY A 614 9.57 39.16 -24.58
N THR A 615 8.36 38.74 -24.99
CA THR A 615 7.84 38.89 -26.35
C THR A 615 6.39 39.33 -26.29
N LYS A 616 5.94 40.15 -27.23
CA LYS A 616 4.51 40.46 -27.40
C LYS A 616 3.79 39.31 -28.09
N THR A 617 3.72 38.14 -27.46
CA THR A 617 3.11 36.93 -28.06
C THR A 617 2.06 36.34 -27.15
N ILE A 618 0.91 35.98 -27.74
CA ILE A 618 -0.18 35.27 -27.08
C ILE A 618 -0.38 33.91 -27.76
N ILE A 619 -0.42 32.84 -26.97
CA ILE A 619 -0.97 31.56 -27.39
C ILE A 619 -2.36 31.46 -26.79
N TRP A 620 -3.38 31.40 -27.63
CA TRP A 620 -4.78 31.30 -27.23
C TRP A 620 -5.32 29.93 -27.62
N PHE A 621 -5.81 29.18 -26.64
CA PHE A 621 -6.41 27.89 -26.91
C PHE A 621 -7.78 27.70 -26.26
N SER A 622 -8.70 27.09 -27.01
CA SER A 622 -10.08 26.81 -26.57
C SER A 622 -10.36 25.33 -26.28
N GLY A 623 -9.39 24.44 -26.55
CA GLY A 623 -9.52 23.00 -26.31
C GLY A 623 -10.65 22.37 -27.11
N ASP A 624 -11.59 21.72 -26.41
CA ASP A 624 -12.80 21.12 -26.98
C ASP A 624 -14.06 21.98 -26.79
N SER A 625 -13.87 23.29 -26.59
CA SER A 625 -14.99 24.23 -26.59
C SER A 625 -15.67 24.24 -27.96
N ASP A 626 -16.98 24.15 -27.94
CA ASP A 626 -17.89 24.07 -29.08
C ASP A 626 -18.65 25.37 -29.34
N SER A 627 -18.42 26.37 -28.49
CA SER A 627 -19.00 27.70 -28.57
C SER A 627 -18.24 28.65 -27.63
N ASN A 628 -18.35 29.95 -27.88
CA ASN A 628 -17.72 31.01 -27.10
C ASN A 628 -16.19 30.81 -27.00
N THR A 629 -15.57 30.42 -28.12
CA THR A 629 -14.12 30.18 -28.23
C THR A 629 -13.34 31.50 -28.11
N ILE A 630 -13.88 32.59 -28.65
CA ILE A 630 -13.44 33.98 -28.46
C ILE A 630 -14.68 34.90 -28.48
N SER A 631 -14.98 35.55 -27.36
CA SER A 631 -16.10 36.51 -27.27
C SER A 631 -15.84 37.82 -28.01
N ASP A 632 -16.88 38.61 -28.29
CA ASP A 632 -16.76 39.90 -28.98
C ASP A 632 -15.78 40.87 -28.30
N GLU A 633 -15.81 40.96 -26.96
CA GLU A 633 -14.88 41.81 -26.19
C GLU A 633 -13.43 41.31 -26.29
N GLU A 634 -13.23 40.00 -26.33
CA GLU A 634 -11.92 39.38 -26.53
C GLU A 634 -11.41 39.59 -27.97
N GLN A 635 -12.31 39.55 -28.97
CA GLN A 635 -11.97 39.87 -30.37
C GLN A 635 -11.49 41.31 -30.52
N ASP A 636 -12.22 42.28 -29.97
CA ASP A 636 -11.83 43.70 -29.99
C ASP A 636 -10.45 43.92 -29.34
N SER A 637 -10.20 43.23 -28.22
CA SER A 637 -8.94 43.31 -27.47
C SER A 637 -7.77 42.67 -28.24
N LEU A 638 -8.00 41.52 -28.87
CA LEU A 638 -7.01 40.86 -29.73
C LEU A 638 -6.69 41.70 -30.97
N ILE A 639 -7.69 42.34 -31.58
CA ILE A 639 -7.51 43.27 -32.70
C ILE A 639 -6.61 44.43 -32.27
N SER A 640 -6.88 45.05 -31.12
CA SER A 640 -6.02 46.11 -30.57
C SER A 640 -4.59 45.62 -30.35
N PHE A 641 -4.43 44.44 -29.75
CA PHE A 641 -3.13 43.83 -29.51
C PHE A 641 -2.33 43.57 -30.80
N LEU A 642 -2.99 43.09 -31.86
CA LEU A 642 -2.36 42.87 -33.17
C LEU A 642 -1.97 44.19 -33.86
N ASN A 643 -2.80 45.23 -33.74
CA ASN A 643 -2.47 46.57 -34.24
C ASN A 643 -1.22 47.15 -33.54
N ASP A 644 -1.01 46.82 -32.26
CA ASP A 644 0.16 47.22 -31.46
C ASP A 644 1.39 46.32 -31.67
N GLY A 645 1.33 45.45 -32.69
CA GLY A 645 2.43 44.60 -33.15
C GLY A 645 2.60 43.28 -32.39
N GLY A 646 1.53 42.80 -31.76
CA GLY A 646 1.50 41.52 -31.06
C GLY A 646 1.45 40.32 -32.01
N ASN A 647 1.97 39.17 -31.60
CA ASN A 647 1.89 37.90 -32.31
C ASN A 647 0.84 36.99 -31.68
N LEU A 648 0.08 36.25 -32.50
CA LEU A 648 -1.04 35.43 -32.02
C LEU A 648 -1.03 34.02 -32.60
N PHE A 649 -1.04 33.01 -31.73
CA PHE A 649 -1.34 31.62 -32.09
C PHE A 649 -2.74 31.26 -31.59
N LEU A 650 -3.65 30.97 -32.52
CA LEU A 650 -4.99 30.46 -32.24
C LEU A 650 -5.05 28.95 -32.50
N THR A 651 -5.58 28.19 -31.55
CA THR A 651 -5.78 26.75 -31.73
C THR A 651 -6.90 26.19 -30.87
N GLY A 652 -7.63 25.21 -31.39
CA GLY A 652 -8.76 24.61 -30.71
C GLY A 652 -9.72 24.03 -31.73
N GLN A 653 -10.97 23.84 -31.30
CA GLN A 653 -12.04 23.33 -32.13
C GLN A 653 -13.06 24.43 -32.40
N ASN A 654 -13.62 24.46 -33.61
CA ASN A 654 -14.71 25.36 -34.02
C ASN A 654 -14.35 26.86 -33.97
N ILE A 655 -13.06 27.23 -33.97
CA ILE A 655 -12.66 28.64 -33.88
C ILE A 655 -13.01 29.37 -35.18
N ALA A 656 -12.70 28.78 -36.34
CA ALA A 656 -12.94 29.43 -37.62
C ALA A 656 -14.44 29.48 -37.95
N GLU A 657 -15.18 28.40 -37.68
CA GLU A 657 -16.63 28.30 -37.85
C GLU A 657 -17.35 29.36 -37.03
N GLU A 658 -16.99 29.51 -35.76
CA GLU A 658 -17.60 30.49 -34.87
C GLU A 658 -17.26 31.94 -35.29
N LEU A 659 -16.03 32.17 -35.73
CA LEU A 659 -15.54 33.50 -36.12
C LEU A 659 -15.77 33.84 -37.60
N SER A 660 -16.48 33.01 -38.37
CA SER A 660 -16.69 33.25 -39.80
C SER A 660 -17.38 34.59 -40.04
N GLY A 661 -16.78 35.41 -40.91
CA GLY A 661 -17.24 36.77 -41.19
C GLY A 661 -16.88 37.82 -40.14
N SER A 662 -16.17 37.46 -39.07
CA SER A 662 -15.64 38.41 -38.08
C SER A 662 -14.46 39.19 -38.64
N VAL A 663 -14.23 40.39 -38.08
CA VAL A 663 -13.06 41.21 -38.43
C VAL A 663 -11.76 40.51 -38.01
N LEU A 664 -11.75 39.85 -36.85
CA LEU A 664 -10.56 39.14 -36.37
C LEU A 664 -10.14 38.04 -37.35
N LEU A 665 -11.06 37.19 -37.80
CA LEU A 665 -10.72 36.09 -38.70
C LEU A 665 -10.35 36.60 -40.11
N ASN A 666 -11.21 37.42 -40.72
CA ASN A 666 -11.07 37.78 -42.13
C ASN A 666 -10.00 38.85 -42.38
N ASN A 667 -9.81 39.81 -41.47
CA ASN A 667 -8.89 40.94 -41.68
C ASN A 667 -7.56 40.83 -40.93
N TYR A 668 -7.50 40.02 -39.87
CA TYR A 668 -6.29 39.89 -39.04
C TYR A 668 -5.65 38.50 -39.11
N VAL A 669 -6.45 37.44 -39.09
CA VAL A 669 -5.93 36.08 -39.34
C VAL A 669 -5.78 35.82 -40.86
N ASN A 670 -6.48 36.61 -41.71
CA ASN A 670 -6.52 36.47 -43.16
C ASN A 670 -7.00 35.07 -43.59
N CYS A 671 -8.07 34.63 -42.95
CA CYS A 671 -8.68 33.31 -43.13
C CYS A 671 -10.20 33.47 -43.25
N ASP A 672 -10.87 32.53 -43.93
CA ASP A 672 -12.30 32.27 -43.76
C ASP A 672 -12.52 30.79 -43.42
N PHE A 673 -13.71 30.46 -42.97
CA PHE A 673 -14.14 29.08 -42.74
C PHE A 673 -14.73 28.49 -44.03
N ASP A 674 -14.23 27.32 -44.45
CA ASP A 674 -14.80 26.60 -45.59
C ASP A 674 -15.81 25.55 -45.13
N SER A 675 -15.34 24.53 -44.39
CA SER A 675 -16.20 23.43 -43.95
C SER A 675 -15.56 22.60 -42.83
N ASN A 676 -16.36 21.73 -42.20
CA ASN A 676 -15.87 20.75 -41.25
C ASN A 676 -15.41 19.44 -41.93
N THR A 677 -14.41 18.77 -41.36
CA THR A 677 -13.86 17.50 -41.85
C THR A 677 -13.74 16.45 -40.76
N SER A 678 -13.59 15.18 -41.16
CA SER A 678 -13.27 14.05 -40.27
C SER A 678 -11.87 13.48 -40.52
N ALA A 679 -11.06 14.18 -41.32
CA ALA A 679 -9.71 13.79 -41.63
C ALA A 679 -8.79 14.01 -40.41
N ASN A 680 -8.04 12.97 -40.05
CA ASN A 680 -7.24 12.94 -38.81
C ASN A 680 -5.72 13.01 -39.06
N ILE A 681 -5.31 13.04 -40.33
CA ILE A 681 -3.91 13.10 -40.77
C ILE A 681 -3.73 14.40 -41.55
N LEU A 682 -2.69 15.15 -41.21
CA LEU A 682 -2.29 16.36 -41.91
C LEU A 682 -0.86 16.25 -42.43
N PHE A 683 -0.65 16.76 -43.63
CA PHE A 683 0.66 16.90 -44.26
C PHE A 683 1.07 18.37 -44.26
N GLY A 684 2.30 18.61 -43.84
CA GLY A 684 2.90 19.93 -43.92
C GLY A 684 3.14 20.37 -45.35
N VAL A 685 2.88 21.65 -45.60
CA VAL A 685 3.08 22.27 -46.92
C VAL A 685 4.57 22.46 -47.16
N SER A 686 5.04 22.03 -48.34
CA SER A 686 6.47 22.09 -48.65
C SER A 686 6.95 23.54 -48.76
N GLY A 687 8.08 23.84 -48.13
CA GLY A 687 8.66 25.19 -48.06
C GLY A 687 8.08 26.09 -46.97
N ASP A 688 7.04 25.66 -46.27
CA ASP A 688 6.49 26.40 -45.12
C ASP A 688 7.40 26.25 -43.87
N PRO A 689 7.76 27.34 -43.16
CA PRO A 689 8.66 27.27 -42.01
C PRO A 689 8.14 26.42 -40.84
N VAL A 690 6.81 26.25 -40.72
CA VAL A 690 6.19 25.43 -39.68
C VAL A 690 5.91 24.02 -40.22
N GLY A 691 5.28 23.92 -41.40
CA GLY A 691 4.82 22.68 -41.98
C GLY A 691 5.89 21.82 -42.67
N ASP A 692 6.93 22.39 -43.27
CA ASP A 692 7.78 21.65 -44.23
C ASP A 692 8.40 20.35 -43.64
N GLY A 693 8.06 19.21 -44.24
CA GLY A 693 8.52 17.89 -43.81
C GLY A 693 7.91 17.38 -42.49
N VAL A 694 6.86 18.02 -41.97
CA VAL A 694 6.15 17.62 -40.74
C VAL A 694 4.78 17.07 -41.09
N ASN A 695 4.48 15.88 -40.59
CA ASN A 695 3.15 15.28 -40.68
C ASN A 695 2.56 15.17 -39.28
N VAL A 696 1.28 15.46 -39.14
CA VAL A 696 0.58 15.50 -37.86
C VAL A 696 -0.57 14.50 -37.87
N TYR A 697 -0.76 13.80 -36.75
CA TYR A 697 -1.89 12.90 -36.52
C TYR A 697 -2.61 13.35 -35.25
N ILE A 698 -3.93 13.54 -35.31
CA ILE A 698 -4.70 14.24 -34.25
C ILE A 698 -5.74 13.36 -33.55
N VAL A 699 -5.63 12.04 -33.66
CA VAL A 699 -6.54 11.07 -33.01
C VAL A 699 -5.75 9.95 -32.31
N GLY A 700 -6.36 9.33 -31.29
CA GLY A 700 -5.86 8.10 -30.64
C GLY A 700 -4.72 8.32 -29.64
N GLY A 701 -4.37 9.56 -29.33
CA GLY A 701 -3.43 9.94 -28.27
C GLY A 701 -4.16 10.50 -27.05
N VAL A 702 -3.47 10.85 -25.97
CA VAL A 702 -4.08 11.57 -24.82
C VAL A 702 -4.04 13.07 -25.14
N PRO A 703 -5.15 13.85 -25.04
CA PRO A 703 -6.42 13.51 -24.39
C PRO A 703 -7.48 12.81 -25.27
N ASN A 704 -7.25 12.65 -26.58
CA ASN A 704 -8.20 12.08 -27.54
C ASN A 704 -9.52 12.87 -27.62
N ASN A 705 -9.43 14.20 -27.58
CA ASN A 705 -10.56 15.11 -27.50
C ASN A 705 -10.93 15.77 -28.84
N GLN A 706 -10.30 15.36 -29.95
CA GLN A 706 -10.55 15.98 -31.26
C GLN A 706 -11.85 15.43 -31.87
N TYR A 707 -12.92 16.21 -31.72
CA TYR A 707 -14.25 15.88 -32.22
C TYR A 707 -14.66 16.69 -33.45
N SER A 708 -14.13 17.91 -33.60
CA SER A 708 -14.39 18.81 -34.74
C SER A 708 -13.10 19.36 -35.30
N GLN A 709 -12.91 19.22 -36.62
CA GLN A 709 -11.78 19.75 -37.37
C GLN A 709 -12.29 20.61 -38.52
N GLU A 710 -11.62 21.73 -38.74
CA GLU A 710 -12.03 22.77 -39.67
C GLU A 710 -11.09 22.80 -40.87
N ILE A 711 -11.67 22.84 -42.07
CA ILE A 711 -11.01 23.23 -43.30
C ILE A 711 -11.08 24.75 -43.39
N LEU A 712 -9.92 25.36 -43.55
CA LEU A 712 -9.73 26.79 -43.60
C LEU A 712 -9.56 27.26 -45.06
N GLU A 713 -10.07 28.45 -45.37
CA GLU A 713 -9.83 29.13 -46.66
C GLU A 713 -8.83 30.29 -46.47
N PRO A 714 -7.59 30.18 -46.98
CA PRO A 714 -6.64 31.29 -46.90
C PRO A 714 -7.08 32.45 -47.78
N LEU A 715 -7.18 33.64 -47.19
CA LEU A 715 -7.41 34.89 -47.92
C LEU A 715 -6.08 35.44 -48.45
N ALA A 716 -6.15 36.53 -49.24
CA ALA A 716 -4.95 37.15 -49.82
C ALA A 716 -3.89 37.41 -48.73
N ASP A 717 -2.64 37.05 -49.03
CA ASP A 717 -1.45 37.20 -48.18
C ASP A 717 -1.30 36.20 -47.02
N ALA A 718 -2.22 35.23 -46.86
CA ALA A 718 -2.05 34.12 -45.92
C ALA A 718 -1.52 32.84 -46.61
N ASP A 719 -0.64 32.12 -45.91
CA ASP A 719 -0.03 30.88 -46.39
C ASP A 719 -0.60 29.66 -45.66
N SER A 720 -0.84 28.58 -46.39
CA SER A 720 -1.20 27.28 -45.80
C SER A 720 0.00 26.61 -45.14
N VAL A 721 -0.19 26.09 -43.92
CA VAL A 721 0.83 25.41 -43.12
C VAL A 721 0.65 23.89 -43.17
N PHE A 722 -0.58 23.42 -42.96
CA PHE A 722 -0.94 22.00 -43.00
C PHE A 722 -2.16 21.77 -43.91
N THR A 723 -2.20 20.61 -44.58
CA THR A 723 -3.34 20.17 -45.39
C THR A 723 -3.80 18.78 -44.97
N TYR A 724 -5.10 18.53 -44.95
CA TYR A 724 -5.65 17.23 -44.56
C TYR A 724 -5.40 16.17 -45.64
N LEU A 725 -5.25 14.90 -45.20
CA LEU A 725 -5.33 13.75 -46.09
C LEU A 725 -6.71 13.70 -46.75
N GLY A 726 -6.76 13.91 -48.06
CA GLY A 726 -8.00 14.02 -48.84
C GLY A 726 -8.29 15.43 -49.38
N GLY A 727 -7.51 16.43 -48.97
CA GLY A 727 -7.66 17.83 -49.39
C GLY A 727 -8.25 18.73 -48.29
N GLY A 728 -8.08 20.04 -48.45
CA GLY A 728 -8.46 21.06 -47.47
C GLY A 728 -7.28 21.51 -46.61
N VAL A 729 -7.25 22.79 -46.25
CA VAL A 729 -6.20 23.40 -45.41
C VAL A 729 -6.59 23.26 -43.94
N GLY A 730 -5.71 22.70 -43.11
CA GLY A 730 -5.96 22.52 -41.67
C GLY A 730 -5.23 23.52 -40.77
N ALA A 731 -4.28 24.30 -41.31
CA ALA A 731 -3.64 25.39 -40.60
C ALA A 731 -3.17 26.48 -41.56
N ILE A 732 -3.26 27.74 -41.15
CA ILE A 732 -2.88 28.92 -41.93
C ILE A 732 -2.03 29.84 -41.07
N ARG A 733 -1.05 30.50 -41.69
CA ARG A 733 -0.29 31.59 -41.08
C ARG A 733 -0.36 32.86 -41.93
N TYR A 734 -0.25 34.01 -41.27
CA TYR A 734 -0.10 35.31 -41.89
C TYR A 734 1.19 35.97 -41.36
N ASP A 735 2.07 36.39 -42.28
CA ASP A 735 3.36 37.02 -41.98
C ASP A 735 3.33 38.50 -42.40
N GLY A 736 2.62 39.31 -41.60
CA GLY A 736 2.49 40.74 -41.82
C GLY A 736 3.73 41.53 -41.38
N VAL A 737 3.84 42.79 -41.83
CA VAL A 737 4.95 43.68 -41.44
C VAL A 737 4.92 44.03 -39.95
N SER A 738 3.72 44.20 -39.38
CA SER A 738 3.53 44.66 -38.00
C SER A 738 3.29 43.54 -37.01
N TYR A 739 2.62 42.46 -37.43
CA TYR A 739 2.21 41.34 -36.57
C TYR A 739 2.22 40.02 -37.35
N LYS A 740 2.26 38.91 -36.62
CA LYS A 740 2.14 37.56 -37.17
C LYS A 740 1.01 36.80 -36.51
N THR A 741 0.24 36.03 -37.29
CA THR A 741 -0.80 35.14 -36.76
C THR A 741 -0.67 33.74 -37.33
N ILE A 742 -1.05 32.72 -36.56
CA ILE A 742 -1.20 31.35 -37.04
C ILE A 742 -2.45 30.74 -36.40
N LEU A 743 -3.29 30.12 -37.21
CA LEU A 743 -4.52 29.44 -36.79
C LEU A 743 -4.43 27.97 -37.17
N PHE A 744 -4.66 27.09 -36.21
CA PHE A 744 -4.94 25.67 -36.46
C PHE A 744 -6.44 25.45 -36.40
N GLY A 745 -7.03 24.90 -37.47
CA GLY A 745 -8.42 24.42 -37.50
C GLY A 745 -8.62 23.12 -36.73
N PHE A 746 -7.74 22.83 -35.78
CA PHE A 746 -7.74 21.66 -34.91
C PHE A 746 -7.02 22.00 -33.60
N GLY A 747 -7.23 21.19 -32.57
CA GLY A 747 -6.60 21.37 -31.27
C GLY A 747 -5.14 20.95 -31.31
N TYR A 748 -4.21 21.86 -30.99
CA TYR A 748 -2.80 21.52 -30.81
C TYR A 748 -2.62 20.43 -29.74
N GLU A 749 -3.47 20.46 -28.70
CA GLU A 749 -3.52 19.43 -27.67
C GLU A 749 -3.91 18.05 -28.22
N ALA A 750 -4.45 17.92 -29.44
CA ALA A 750 -4.79 16.64 -30.03
C ALA A 750 -3.62 15.95 -30.75
N ILE A 751 -2.53 16.68 -31.04
CA ILE A 751 -1.38 16.15 -31.79
C ILE A 751 -0.76 14.95 -31.08
N ASN A 752 -0.79 13.79 -31.73
CA ASN A 752 -0.37 12.51 -31.20
C ASN A 752 1.03 12.11 -31.73
N ASP A 753 1.96 11.89 -30.82
CA ASP A 753 3.32 11.45 -31.12
C ASP A 753 3.37 9.92 -31.33
N VAL A 754 2.94 9.48 -32.52
CA VAL A 754 2.95 8.06 -32.91
C VAL A 754 3.64 7.83 -34.25
N GLY A 755 4.44 6.77 -34.31
CA GLY A 755 5.06 6.32 -35.56
C GLY A 755 5.98 7.37 -36.18
N THR A 756 5.62 7.85 -37.37
CA THR A 756 6.38 8.87 -38.13
C THR A 756 5.76 10.27 -38.03
N PHE A 757 4.71 10.45 -37.24
CA PHE A 757 4.07 11.76 -37.04
C PHE A 757 4.86 12.58 -36.02
N ALA A 758 4.83 13.90 -36.16
CA ALA A 758 5.57 14.80 -35.29
C ALA A 758 4.90 14.95 -33.92
N SER A 759 5.72 15.13 -32.90
CA SER A 759 5.26 15.44 -31.55
C SER A 759 4.72 16.87 -31.43
N ARG A 760 3.88 17.11 -30.42
CA ARG A 760 3.46 18.45 -29.95
C ARG A 760 4.65 19.39 -29.82
N ARG A 761 5.68 18.96 -29.09
CA ARG A 761 6.94 19.71 -28.90
C ARG A 761 7.52 20.20 -30.23
N THR A 762 7.61 19.33 -31.24
CA THR A 762 8.19 19.67 -32.54
C THR A 762 7.39 20.74 -33.26
N VAL A 763 6.06 20.63 -33.24
CA VAL A 763 5.17 21.60 -33.89
C VAL A 763 5.26 22.94 -33.18
N LEU A 764 5.16 22.96 -31.84
CA LEU A 764 5.26 24.19 -31.05
C LEU A 764 6.64 24.85 -31.17
N GLU A 765 7.72 24.07 -31.19
CA GLU A 765 9.08 24.57 -31.42
C GLU A 765 9.16 25.36 -32.73
N ARG A 766 8.57 24.84 -33.81
CA ARG A 766 8.57 25.53 -35.11
C ARG A 766 7.71 26.78 -35.13
N VAL A 767 6.53 26.75 -34.50
CA VAL A 767 5.67 27.92 -34.34
C VAL A 767 6.41 29.04 -33.58
N LEU A 768 7.01 28.71 -32.44
CA LEU A 768 7.76 29.66 -31.61
C LEU A 768 8.97 30.24 -32.36
N ASN A 769 9.75 29.40 -33.04
CA ASN A 769 10.88 29.88 -33.84
C ASN A 769 10.44 30.77 -35.01
N TRP A 770 9.28 30.51 -35.63
CA TRP A 770 8.72 31.38 -36.67
C TRP A 770 8.27 32.75 -36.13
N PHE A 771 7.77 32.82 -34.90
CA PHE A 771 7.56 34.08 -34.18
C PHE A 771 8.86 34.78 -33.74
N GLY A 772 10.03 34.17 -33.97
CA GLY A 772 11.32 34.71 -33.54
C GLY A 772 11.61 34.48 -32.05
N ILE A 773 10.85 33.59 -31.39
CA ILE A 773 11.08 33.22 -30.00
C ILE A 773 12.17 32.13 -29.99
N PRO A 774 13.36 32.40 -29.43
CA PRO A 774 14.41 31.41 -29.38
C PRO A 774 13.98 30.27 -28.47
N THR A 775 13.76 29.10 -29.05
CA THR A 775 13.56 27.89 -28.25
C THR A 775 14.91 27.35 -27.84
N GLY A 776 15.07 27.09 -26.55
CA GLY A 776 16.21 26.31 -26.12
C GLY A 776 16.10 24.93 -26.75
N LYS A 777 17.19 24.48 -27.40
CA LYS A 777 17.53 23.09 -27.15
C LYS A 777 17.77 23.03 -25.65
N LYS A 778 16.78 22.56 -24.90
CA LYS A 778 17.15 21.43 -24.07
C LYS A 778 17.78 20.46 -25.06
N GLU A 779 19.12 20.55 -25.20
CA GLU A 779 19.86 19.32 -25.07
C GLU A 779 19.10 18.63 -23.95
N PHE A 780 18.66 17.42 -24.20
CA PHE A 780 18.74 16.55 -23.08
C PHE A 780 20.25 16.56 -22.66
N VAL A 781 20.75 17.61 -21.98
CA VAL A 781 20.81 17.53 -20.54
C VAL A 781 19.41 17.05 -20.14
N GLU A 782 19.19 15.75 -20.33
CA GLU A 782 19.47 14.90 -19.23
C GLU A 782 20.39 15.67 -18.25
N LYS A 783 19.76 16.54 -17.44
CA LYS A 783 19.59 16.10 -16.09
C LYS A 783 18.94 14.72 -16.23
N GLU A 784 19.76 13.73 -16.61
CA GLU A 784 20.30 12.82 -15.70
C GLU A 784 20.29 13.52 -14.30
N TYR A 785 19.09 13.68 -13.72
CA TYR A 785 18.72 12.67 -12.76
C TYR A 785 19.02 11.31 -13.40
N LEU A 786 20.32 10.98 -13.54
CA LEU A 786 20.81 9.80 -12.93
C LEU A 786 20.30 10.02 -11.51
N LEU A 787 19.08 9.55 -11.27
CA LEU A 787 18.87 8.58 -10.23
C LEU A 787 19.97 7.55 -10.48
N ARG A 788 21.20 7.93 -10.07
CA ARG A 788 22.40 7.13 -10.23
C ARG A 788 21.98 5.85 -9.58
N PRO A 789 22.01 4.71 -10.30
CA PRO A 789 21.58 3.46 -9.73
C PRO A 789 22.19 3.35 -8.33
N SER A 790 21.35 3.44 -7.30
CA SER A 790 21.85 3.62 -5.95
C SER A 790 22.26 2.23 -5.49
N ILE A 791 23.57 2.00 -5.43
CA ILE A 791 24.12 0.72 -4.98
C ILE A 791 24.56 0.86 -3.53
N SER A 792 23.86 0.15 -2.64
CA SER A 792 24.23 0.04 -1.23
C SER A 792 24.67 -1.38 -0.91
N VAL A 793 25.71 -1.50 -0.08
CA VAL A 793 26.28 -2.79 0.35
C VAL A 793 26.32 -2.80 1.88
N LYS A 794 25.46 -3.61 2.51
CA LYS A 794 25.34 -3.65 3.97
C LYS A 794 25.14 -5.10 4.50
N PRO A 795 25.75 -5.48 5.63
CA PRO A 795 26.87 -4.78 6.26
C PRO A 795 28.11 -4.82 5.37
N ASN A 796 29.00 -3.83 5.49
CA ASN A 796 30.32 -3.84 4.86
C ASN A 796 31.28 -3.02 5.75
N PRO A 797 32.15 -3.66 6.55
CA PRO A 797 32.63 -5.04 6.41
C PRO A 797 31.59 -6.13 6.74
N PHE A 798 31.75 -7.34 6.19
CA PHE A 798 30.85 -8.49 6.44
C PHE A 798 31.61 -9.78 6.74
N THR A 799 31.01 -10.69 7.51
CA THR A 799 31.59 -12.00 7.89
C THR A 799 30.97 -13.17 7.10
N ASN A 800 29.63 -13.17 6.99
CA ASN A 800 28.87 -14.28 6.42
C ASN A 800 28.05 -13.90 5.19
N ARG A 801 27.45 -12.71 5.17
CA ARG A 801 26.63 -12.22 4.04
C ARG A 801 26.80 -10.70 3.90
N VAL A 802 26.85 -10.23 2.65
CA VAL A 802 26.62 -8.83 2.31
C VAL A 802 25.40 -8.75 1.41
N GLU A 803 24.49 -7.87 1.79
CA GLU A 803 23.33 -7.53 0.97
C GLU A 803 23.71 -6.39 0.03
N ILE A 804 23.38 -6.54 -1.24
CA ILE A 804 23.62 -5.57 -2.30
C ILE A 804 22.25 -5.08 -2.76
N ARG A 805 21.88 -3.85 -2.43
CA ARG A 805 20.64 -3.22 -2.93
C ARG A 805 20.94 -2.31 -4.12
N LEU A 806 20.10 -2.39 -5.14
CA LEU A 806 20.10 -1.55 -6.32
C LEU A 806 18.77 -0.79 -6.39
N GLY A 807 18.80 0.53 -6.22
CA GLY A 807 17.69 1.39 -6.57
C GLY A 807 17.75 1.73 -8.06
N MET A 808 16.74 1.32 -8.84
CA MET A 808 16.63 1.63 -10.26
C MET A 808 15.37 2.47 -10.50
N TYR A 809 15.53 3.66 -11.06
CA TYR A 809 14.42 4.55 -11.40
C TYR A 809 14.46 5.02 -12.87
N ASP A 810 15.23 4.34 -13.74
CA ASP A 810 15.21 4.62 -15.19
C ASP A 810 14.34 3.59 -15.91
N VAL A 811 13.26 4.07 -16.53
CA VAL A 811 12.25 3.31 -17.29
C VAL A 811 12.76 2.75 -18.63
N ARG A 812 14.01 3.03 -19.03
CA ARG A 812 14.57 2.67 -20.35
C ARG A 812 15.56 1.49 -20.35
N CYS A 813 15.98 0.97 -19.18
CA CYS A 813 16.94 -0.16 -19.11
C CYS A 813 16.26 -1.54 -19.23
N LYS A 814 16.70 -2.39 -20.16
CA LYS A 814 16.30 -3.81 -20.24
C LYS A 814 17.20 -4.68 -19.35
N MET A 815 16.67 -5.80 -18.83
CA MET A 815 17.42 -6.71 -17.92
C MET A 815 18.71 -7.27 -18.55
N GLU A 816 18.73 -7.42 -19.88
CA GLU A 816 19.87 -7.90 -20.66
C GLU A 816 21.06 -6.92 -20.70
N ASP A 817 20.85 -5.65 -20.33
CA ASP A 817 21.89 -4.61 -20.30
C ASP A 817 22.61 -4.48 -18.95
N ILE A 818 22.22 -5.29 -17.94
CA ILE A 818 22.70 -5.19 -16.55
C ILE A 818 23.60 -6.39 -16.22
N SER A 819 24.84 -6.12 -15.80
CA SER A 819 25.74 -7.15 -15.27
C SER A 819 26.28 -6.77 -13.90
N LEU A 820 26.18 -7.69 -12.93
CA LEU A 820 26.68 -7.52 -11.57
C LEU A 820 27.69 -8.62 -11.24
N LYS A 821 28.97 -8.26 -11.08
CA LYS A 821 30.09 -9.21 -10.94
C LYS A 821 31.01 -8.85 -9.79
N ILE A 822 31.53 -9.85 -9.10
CA ILE A 822 32.50 -9.69 -8.00
C ILE A 822 33.87 -10.13 -8.48
N TYR A 823 34.89 -9.34 -8.15
CA TYR A 823 36.29 -9.57 -8.50
C TYR A 823 37.18 -9.57 -7.26
N ASP A 824 38.30 -10.30 -7.32
CA ASP A 824 39.37 -10.20 -6.32
C ASP A 824 40.33 -9.03 -6.63
N VAL A 825 41.33 -8.82 -5.76
CA VAL A 825 42.34 -7.77 -5.92
C VAL A 825 43.24 -7.95 -7.16
N ALA A 826 43.32 -9.15 -7.72
CA ALA A 826 44.05 -9.45 -8.95
C ALA A 826 43.20 -9.25 -10.21
N GLY A 827 41.93 -8.82 -10.06
CA GLY A 827 41.01 -8.61 -11.16
C GLY A 827 40.37 -9.89 -11.71
N ARG A 828 40.50 -11.03 -11.01
CA ARG A 828 39.87 -12.29 -11.41
C ARG A 828 38.41 -12.31 -10.96
N MET A 829 37.52 -12.76 -11.84
CA MET A 829 36.09 -12.84 -11.53
C MET A 829 35.81 -13.98 -10.53
N VAL A 830 35.24 -13.62 -9.39
CA VAL A 830 34.89 -14.52 -8.28
C VAL A 830 33.48 -15.10 -8.48
N LYS A 831 32.50 -14.23 -8.79
CA LYS A 831 31.10 -14.62 -8.97
C LYS A 831 30.31 -13.59 -9.78
N GLU A 832 29.40 -14.07 -10.62
CA GLU A 832 28.36 -13.26 -11.26
C GLU A 832 27.05 -13.41 -10.46
N LEU A 833 26.34 -12.31 -10.26
CA LEU A 833 25.13 -12.22 -9.46
C LEU A 833 23.94 -11.95 -10.38
N SER A 834 22.98 -12.87 -10.39
CA SER A 834 21.73 -12.73 -11.16
C SER A 834 20.70 -11.91 -10.39
N LEU A 835 20.03 -11.00 -11.10
CA LEU A 835 18.89 -10.22 -10.59
C LEU A 835 17.59 -10.96 -10.92
N SER A 836 16.66 -11.07 -9.96
CA SER A 836 15.30 -11.57 -10.23
C SER A 836 14.51 -10.52 -10.99
N THR A 837 13.63 -10.95 -11.91
CA THR A 837 12.80 -10.13 -12.82
C THR A 837 12.34 -8.79 -12.21
N ALA A 838 12.86 -7.68 -12.75
CA ALA A 838 12.48 -6.33 -12.37
C ALA A 838 11.05 -6.02 -12.84
N LYS A 839 10.10 -5.89 -11.91
CA LYS A 839 8.86 -5.12 -12.14
C LYS A 839 9.14 -3.65 -11.80
N ARG A 840 8.55 -2.73 -12.59
CA ARG A 840 8.65 -1.26 -12.44
C ARG A 840 8.60 -0.82 -10.97
N GLY A 841 9.50 0.07 -10.56
CA GLY A 841 9.42 0.82 -9.29
C GLY A 841 9.88 0.11 -8.00
N ARG A 842 10.55 -1.07 -8.05
CA ARG A 842 11.08 -1.74 -6.85
C ARG A 842 12.61 -1.69 -6.74
N GLN A 843 13.12 -1.58 -5.50
CA GLN A 843 14.54 -1.83 -5.18
C GLN A 843 14.87 -3.31 -5.40
N ASN A 844 15.93 -3.62 -6.15
CA ASN A 844 16.40 -4.99 -6.36
C ASN A 844 17.47 -5.35 -5.32
N THR A 845 17.29 -6.45 -4.60
CA THR A 845 18.20 -6.89 -3.54
C THR A 845 18.83 -8.24 -3.89
N VAL A 846 20.16 -8.33 -3.83
CA VAL A 846 20.92 -9.58 -4.04
C VAL A 846 21.89 -9.81 -2.89
N ASN A 847 21.92 -11.04 -2.39
CA ASN A 847 22.82 -11.45 -1.32
C ASN A 847 24.06 -12.17 -1.85
N TRP A 848 25.24 -11.79 -1.34
CA TRP A 848 26.47 -12.55 -1.54
C TRP A 848 27.00 -13.10 -0.21
N TYR A 849 27.12 -14.42 -0.14
CA TYR A 849 27.54 -15.16 1.05
C TYR A 849 29.05 -15.46 1.09
N GLY A 850 29.89 -14.63 0.45
CA GLY A 850 31.34 -14.85 0.40
C GLY A 850 31.74 -16.16 -0.27
N ARG A 851 31.04 -16.58 -1.33
CA ARG A 851 31.32 -17.80 -2.09
C ARG A 851 31.61 -17.51 -3.56
N ASP A 852 32.54 -18.24 -4.15
CA ASP A 852 32.87 -18.16 -5.57
C ASP A 852 31.83 -18.90 -6.45
N LYS A 853 32.07 -18.91 -7.78
CA LYS A 853 31.25 -19.62 -8.77
C LYS A 853 31.13 -21.14 -8.53
N ASN A 854 32.09 -21.75 -7.84
CA ASN A 854 32.11 -23.18 -7.49
C ASN A 854 31.51 -23.44 -6.10
N ARG A 855 30.81 -22.45 -5.52
CA ARG A 855 30.21 -22.48 -4.17
C ARG A 855 31.23 -22.62 -3.02
N LYS A 856 32.53 -22.44 -3.27
CA LYS A 856 33.57 -22.49 -2.24
C LYS A 856 33.69 -21.14 -1.54
N ARG A 857 33.90 -21.15 -0.21
CA ARG A 857 34.07 -19.92 0.59
C ARG A 857 35.38 -19.24 0.20
N VAL A 858 35.32 -17.92 -0.03
CA VAL A 858 36.49 -17.11 -0.36
C VAL A 858 37.22 -16.67 0.91
N SER A 859 38.50 -16.33 0.82
CA SER A 859 39.30 -15.87 1.98
C SER A 859 38.84 -14.50 2.46
N ALA A 860 39.03 -14.20 3.75
CA ALA A 860 38.91 -12.83 4.24
C ALA A 860 39.85 -11.91 3.46
N GLY A 861 39.39 -10.71 3.10
CA GLY A 861 40.10 -9.82 2.21
C GLY A 861 39.19 -8.82 1.49
N VAL A 862 39.80 -8.06 0.59
CA VAL A 862 39.12 -7.04 -0.21
C VAL A 862 38.64 -7.64 -1.53
N TYR A 863 37.38 -7.35 -1.87
CA TYR A 863 36.75 -7.70 -3.14
C TYR A 863 36.13 -6.46 -3.77
N PHE A 864 35.88 -6.52 -5.08
CA PHE A 864 35.30 -5.44 -5.85
C PHE A 864 34.04 -5.89 -6.57
N LEU A 865 32.90 -5.34 -6.18
CA LEU A 865 31.63 -5.49 -6.87
C LEU A 865 31.56 -4.49 -8.02
N LYS A 866 31.46 -4.96 -9.25
CA LYS A 866 31.27 -4.14 -10.45
C LYS A 866 29.85 -4.31 -10.98
N LEU A 867 29.14 -3.20 -11.07
CA LEU A 867 27.87 -3.08 -11.78
C LEU A 867 28.14 -2.39 -13.12
N LYS A 868 27.61 -2.95 -14.20
CA LYS A 868 27.56 -2.34 -15.53
C LYS A 868 26.10 -2.29 -15.97
N MET A 869 25.64 -1.13 -16.40
CA MET A 869 24.30 -0.88 -16.94
C MET A 869 24.43 0.04 -18.14
N GLY A 870 24.33 -0.48 -19.37
CA GLY A 870 24.61 0.33 -20.57
C GLY A 870 25.99 1.00 -20.52
N LYS A 871 26.03 2.35 -20.51
CA LYS A 871 27.25 3.16 -20.35
C LYS A 871 27.69 3.38 -18.90
N TYR A 872 26.82 3.17 -17.90
CA TYR A 872 27.12 3.35 -16.48
C TYR A 872 27.97 2.19 -15.92
N ARG A 873 29.02 2.53 -15.17
CA ARG A 873 29.88 1.57 -14.47
C ARG A 873 30.16 2.06 -13.05
N VAL A 874 29.86 1.25 -12.04
CA VAL A 874 30.22 1.55 -10.66
C VAL A 874 30.93 0.35 -10.03
N THR A 875 31.97 0.64 -9.24
CA THR A 875 32.69 -0.36 -8.45
C THR A 875 32.53 -0.05 -6.97
N LYS A 876 32.07 -1.01 -6.17
CA LYS A 876 32.03 -0.92 -4.70
C LYS A 876 33.03 -1.90 -4.09
N LYS A 877 33.79 -1.42 -3.10
CA LYS A 877 34.66 -2.27 -2.29
C LYS A 877 33.80 -3.10 -1.34
N LEU A 878 34.06 -4.39 -1.27
CA LEU A 878 33.49 -5.33 -0.29
C LEU A 878 34.64 -5.81 0.60
N LEU A 879 34.52 -5.65 1.91
CA LEU A 879 35.50 -6.13 2.88
C LEU A 879 34.95 -7.35 3.61
N MET A 880 35.46 -8.52 3.27
CA MET A 880 35.14 -9.75 3.99
C MET A 880 36.12 -9.93 5.15
N ILE A 881 35.60 -10.01 6.36
CA ILE A 881 36.37 -10.29 7.58
C ILE A 881 36.01 -11.69 8.11
N LYS A 882 36.86 -12.24 8.99
CA LYS A 882 36.67 -13.59 9.54
C LYS A 882 35.49 -13.67 10.50
#